data_AF-A0A6A5VLQ6-F1
#
_entry.id   AF-A0A6A5VLQ6-F1
#
_cell.length_a   1.000
_cell.length_b   1.000
_cell.length_c   1.000
_cell.angle_alpha   90.00
_cell.angle_beta   90.00
_cell.angle_gamma   90.00
#
_symmetry.space_group_name_H-M   'P 1'
#
loop_
_entity.id
_entity.type
_entity.pdbx_description
1 polymer ?
#
loop_
_entity_poly.entity_id
_entity_poly.type
_entity_poly.pdbx_seq_one_letter_code
_entity_poly.pdbx_strand_id
1 'polypeptide(L)'
;MKFSHSLQFNAVPDWSNHYISYSNLKKLIYTLETRLNQQHAHVDAESSPLLNGAAEDPDKVFVRALDVELEKVCSFFQIKQSEVFGEVEAVLQDEENYEDEQEVYEHERDSAPIGKKGRSGSVFRHIAGPARARRASTGSKASTIDEEEGDSDDDADNETSLLRRKSQDGQRPRRFSGDMFASTEFASSRRRTSMAFDDYNDMAFSALYDKGVSLKQRTISIYVSLCELRSFLQLNKTGFEKVLKKYDKILDRKLKRAYLDEHVYPAEPFQNETMEKLTQHLSRIELIYSRICTKGDVDEAKRELRLHLREHITWERNTVWREMIGIERKAQAANIGITSMFGRDGRDSDPTKVRRQGDELRAEVTEFKTPIGKFTCPAWLLSSQFYLGIAILTIFIVLLVVPTMEKAEQQNCLAMVIFVSLLWATETIPLFVTSLLVPFLAVTLRVVRNDDTGKRLETKPAAGYVFAAMWTPVIMLLLGGFTIAAALSKYNIAKIMATFVLSKAGTKPRTVLVTNMFVAMFASMWISNVAAPVLCFSIIQPILRNLPADSNMTKALLLGIALASNMGGAASPIASPQNLIALQNMNPEPSWGIWFFIALPVCIISIILIWLLLLVTFQPGRNTTIVPIKPVNDKFSATQWFICIVTLATIVLWCVSHQLEPVFGDMGVIAIIPIVLFFGTGILNKEDFNNFLWTIIILAAGGLSLGKAVNSSGLLHTIAESITSSVEGMSLYGVLVVFSGLILVVATFISHTVAALIVLPLVQQVGQGMAEPHPNLLVMGSVLMASAAMGLPTSGFPNMTAIMMEDQRTGQRYLDVKHFLTRGIPASLIAFVVVITVGYGLMLAAGF
;
A
#
# COMPACT_ATOMS: atom_id res chain seq x y z
N MET A 1 -5.72 25.94 -20.05
CA MET A 1 -5.97 25.13 -18.84
C MET A 1 -7.08 25.78 -18.02
N LYS A 2 -8.06 25.04 -17.48
CA LYS A 2 -9.11 25.62 -16.60
C LYS A 2 -8.42 26.16 -15.34
N PHE A 3 -8.82 27.35 -14.84
CA PHE A 3 -8.15 27.97 -13.68
C PHE A 3 -8.14 27.08 -12.43
N SER A 4 -9.18 26.25 -12.22
CA SER A 4 -9.20 25.26 -11.14
C SER A 4 -8.03 24.26 -11.20
N HIS A 5 -7.69 23.82 -12.41
CA HIS A 5 -6.55 22.94 -12.65
C HIS A 5 -5.25 23.73 -12.45
N SER A 6 -5.16 24.94 -13.02
CA SER A 6 -4.00 25.81 -12.79
C SER A 6 -3.75 26.11 -11.31
N LEU A 7 -4.80 26.24 -10.50
CA LEU A 7 -4.69 26.44 -9.06
C LEU A 7 -4.15 25.17 -8.37
N GLN A 8 -4.66 23.99 -8.72
CA GLN A 8 -4.17 22.72 -8.19
C GLN A 8 -2.69 22.45 -8.53
N PHE A 9 -2.21 22.85 -9.72
CA PHE A 9 -0.82 22.61 -10.15
C PHE A 9 0.20 23.62 -9.61
N ASN A 10 -0.26 24.78 -9.13
CA ASN A 10 0.60 25.84 -8.60
C ASN A 10 0.37 26.10 -7.11
N ALA A 11 -0.57 25.40 -6.49
CA ALA A 11 -0.76 25.41 -5.05
C ALA A 11 0.34 24.60 -4.39
N VAL A 12 0.84 25.10 -3.26
CA VAL A 12 1.68 24.32 -2.35
C VAL A 12 0.82 23.16 -1.80
N PRO A 13 1.28 21.90 -1.86
CA PRO A 13 0.45 20.74 -1.54
C PRO A 13 -0.09 20.78 -0.11
N ASP A 14 0.77 21.16 0.83
CA ASP A 14 0.42 21.25 2.25
C ASP A 14 -0.57 22.37 2.53
N TRP A 15 -0.68 23.36 1.65
CA TRP A 15 -1.57 24.52 1.82
C TRP A 15 -2.83 24.41 0.96
N SER A 16 -3.04 23.30 0.25
CA SER A 16 -4.10 23.14 -0.76
C SER A 16 -5.50 23.48 -0.23
N ASN A 17 -5.76 23.17 1.05
CA ASN A 17 -7.04 23.39 1.72
C ASN A 17 -7.30 24.87 2.08
N HIS A 18 -6.24 25.67 2.16
CA HIS A 18 -6.29 27.09 2.52
C HIS A 18 -6.40 28.01 1.30
N TYR A 19 -6.19 27.49 0.09
CA TYR A 19 -6.52 28.23 -1.13
C TYR A 19 -8.03 28.36 -1.32
N ILE A 20 -8.44 29.39 -2.07
CA ILE A 20 -9.83 29.61 -2.44
C ILE A 20 -10.44 28.37 -3.13
N SER A 21 -11.60 27.92 -2.64
CA SER A 21 -12.31 26.74 -3.17
C SER A 21 -13.03 27.04 -4.50
N TYR A 22 -12.27 27.41 -5.53
CA TYR A 22 -12.79 27.87 -6.83
C TYR A 22 -13.83 26.92 -7.45
N SER A 23 -13.67 25.60 -7.29
CA SER A 23 -14.60 24.59 -7.78
C SER A 23 -15.95 24.61 -7.05
N ASN A 24 -15.94 24.78 -5.72
CA ASN A 24 -17.14 24.82 -4.90
C ASN A 24 -17.90 26.13 -5.11
N LEU A 25 -17.20 27.27 -5.12
CA LEU A 25 -17.79 28.56 -5.46
C LEU A 25 -18.38 28.54 -6.87
N LYS A 26 -17.68 27.93 -7.84
CA LYS A 26 -18.22 27.75 -9.20
C LYS A 26 -19.50 26.91 -9.19
N LYS A 27 -19.57 25.81 -8.44
CA LYS A 27 -20.80 25.00 -8.31
C LYS A 27 -21.94 25.82 -7.70
N LEU A 28 -21.64 26.58 -6.65
CA LEU A 28 -22.61 27.47 -5.99
C LEU A 28 -23.22 28.47 -6.98
N ILE A 29 -22.41 29.07 -7.87
CA ILE A 29 -22.90 29.98 -8.92
C ILE A 29 -23.95 29.30 -9.81
N TYR A 30 -23.69 28.09 -10.30
CA TYR A 30 -24.65 27.35 -11.13
C TYR A 30 -25.90 26.94 -10.36
N THR A 31 -25.77 26.58 -9.09
CA THR A 31 -26.92 26.28 -8.23
C THR A 31 -27.81 27.50 -8.04
N LEU A 32 -27.21 28.68 -7.83
CA LEU A 32 -27.94 29.96 -7.69
C LEU A 32 -28.62 30.36 -9.01
N GLU A 33 -27.95 30.19 -10.14
CA GLU A 33 -28.52 30.39 -11.49
C GLU A 33 -29.74 29.49 -11.71
N THR A 34 -29.62 28.20 -11.38
CA THR A 34 -30.71 27.23 -11.53
C THR A 34 -31.91 27.60 -10.66
N ARG A 35 -31.68 28.05 -9.42
CA ARG A 35 -32.75 28.50 -8.51
C ARG A 35 -33.46 29.75 -9.03
N LEU A 36 -32.73 30.72 -9.57
CA LEU A 36 -33.32 31.93 -10.16
C LEU A 36 -34.16 31.61 -11.40
N ASN A 37 -33.67 30.73 -12.27
CA ASN A 37 -34.40 30.29 -13.44
C ASN A 37 -35.66 29.48 -13.07
N GLN A 38 -35.63 28.67 -12.01
CA GLN A 38 -36.80 27.95 -11.49
C GLN A 38 -37.84 28.90 -10.88
N GLN A 39 -37.42 29.97 -10.19
CA GLN A 39 -38.32 31.01 -9.69
C GLN A 39 -38.98 31.81 -10.82
N HIS A 40 -38.29 32.04 -11.94
CA HIS A 40 -38.87 32.73 -13.11
C HIS A 40 -39.81 31.85 -13.94
N ALA A 41 -39.70 30.51 -13.85
CA ALA A 41 -40.57 29.57 -14.56
C ALA A 41 -41.95 29.37 -13.89
N HIS A 42 -42.07 29.65 -12.58
CA HIS A 42 -43.32 29.60 -11.82
C HIS A 42 -43.78 31.01 -11.43
N VAL A 43 -44.28 31.77 -12.42
CA VAL A 43 -45.13 32.94 -12.15
C VAL A 43 -46.58 32.54 -12.46
N ASP A 44 -47.18 31.74 -11.57
CA ASP A 44 -48.63 31.65 -11.46
C ASP A 44 -49.08 32.74 -10.48
N ALA A 45 -50.04 33.57 -10.91
CA ALA A 45 -50.50 34.76 -10.18
C ALA A 45 -51.24 34.46 -8.86
N GLU A 46 -51.38 33.19 -8.45
CA GLU A 46 -52.18 32.77 -7.29
C GLU A 46 -51.39 32.27 -6.08
N SER A 47 -50.05 32.11 -6.15
CA SER A 47 -49.24 31.61 -5.02
C SER A 47 -48.40 32.68 -4.30
N SER A 48 -48.77 33.95 -4.43
CA SER A 48 -47.88 35.10 -4.12
C SER A 48 -47.77 35.61 -2.65
N PRO A 49 -48.39 35.05 -1.59
CA PRO A 49 -48.04 35.54 -0.24
C PRO A 49 -47.56 34.52 0.81
N LEU A 50 -47.63 33.20 0.58
CA LEU A 50 -47.43 32.22 1.68
C LEU A 50 -46.05 31.53 1.74
N LEU A 51 -45.12 31.90 0.86
CA LEU A 51 -43.72 31.44 0.89
C LEU A 51 -42.70 32.60 0.99
N ASN A 52 -43.12 33.77 1.49
CA ASN A 52 -42.20 34.87 1.82
C ASN A 52 -41.47 34.66 3.16
N GLY A 53 -41.10 33.42 3.47
CA GLY A 53 -40.06 33.12 4.45
C GLY A 53 -38.69 33.27 3.79
N ALA A 54 -38.28 34.51 3.54
CA ALA A 54 -36.95 34.94 3.06
C ALA A 54 -36.36 34.10 1.91
N ALA A 55 -36.72 34.45 0.66
CA ALA A 55 -35.80 34.21 -0.45
C ALA A 55 -34.49 34.97 -0.13
N GLU A 56 -33.50 34.28 0.44
CA GLU A 56 -32.18 34.87 0.66
C GLU A 56 -31.68 35.40 -0.68
N ASP A 57 -31.43 36.70 -0.76
CA ASP A 57 -30.87 37.35 -1.94
C ASP A 57 -29.62 36.56 -2.39
N PRO A 58 -29.55 36.08 -3.64
CA PRO A 58 -28.42 35.28 -4.12
C PRO A 58 -27.08 35.98 -3.92
N ASP A 59 -27.07 37.32 -3.94
CA ASP A 59 -25.89 38.12 -3.62
C ASP A 59 -25.45 37.92 -2.17
N LYS A 60 -26.38 37.92 -1.21
CA LYS A 60 -26.06 37.69 0.21
C LYS A 60 -25.54 36.27 0.47
N VAL A 61 -26.11 35.27 -0.19
CA VAL A 61 -25.65 33.87 -0.07
C VAL A 61 -24.25 33.72 -0.64
N PHE A 62 -23.98 34.34 -1.78
CA PHE A 62 -22.68 34.27 -2.42
C PHE A 62 -21.61 35.09 -1.69
N VAL A 63 -21.95 36.28 -1.20
CA VAL A 63 -21.08 37.11 -0.35
C VAL A 63 -20.71 36.36 0.93
N ARG A 64 -21.68 35.74 1.62
CA ARG A 64 -21.39 34.92 2.82
C ARG A 64 -20.40 33.78 2.53
N ALA A 65 -20.53 33.13 1.37
CA ALA A 65 -19.59 32.08 0.97
C ALA A 65 -18.21 32.63 0.59
N LEU A 66 -18.13 33.83 0.02
CA LEU A 66 -16.86 34.51 -0.26
C LEU A 66 -16.17 34.98 1.02
N ASP A 67 -16.92 35.48 2.00
CA ASP A 67 -16.39 35.94 3.28
C ASP A 67 -15.75 34.80 4.06
N VAL A 68 -16.39 33.63 4.08
CA VAL A 68 -15.82 32.41 4.70
C VAL A 68 -14.51 32.02 4.02
N GLU A 69 -14.44 32.11 2.70
CA GLU A 69 -13.21 31.81 1.94
C GLU A 69 -12.13 32.88 2.15
N LEU A 70 -12.52 34.15 2.29
CA LEU A 70 -11.62 35.27 2.59
C LEU A 70 -11.04 35.15 4.00
N GLU A 71 -11.87 34.89 5.01
CA GLU A 71 -11.46 34.67 6.40
C GLU A 71 -10.49 33.48 6.50
N LYS A 72 -10.78 32.39 5.78
CA LYS A 72 -9.89 31.23 5.71
C LYS A 72 -8.52 31.57 5.14
N VAL A 73 -8.46 32.38 4.08
CA VAL A 73 -7.19 32.82 3.48
C VAL A 73 -6.45 33.78 4.42
N CYS A 74 -7.16 34.73 5.05
CA CYS A 74 -6.57 35.70 5.98
C CYS A 74 -6.01 35.04 7.23
N SER A 75 -6.79 34.18 7.90
CA SER A 75 -6.36 33.48 9.12
C SER A 75 -5.14 32.60 8.88
N PHE A 76 -5.13 31.86 7.77
CA PHE A 76 -3.97 31.07 7.39
C PHE A 76 -2.73 31.92 7.09
N PHE A 77 -2.93 33.03 6.35
CA PHE A 77 -1.84 33.94 6.02
C PHE A 77 -1.22 34.55 7.27
N GLN A 78 -2.01 35.01 8.24
CA GLN A 78 -1.49 35.60 9.49
C GLN A 78 -0.61 34.62 10.28
N ILE A 79 -1.05 33.37 10.41
CA ILE A 79 -0.29 32.31 11.07
C ILE A 79 1.04 32.10 10.33
N LYS A 80 0.97 31.89 9.01
CA LYS A 80 2.17 31.64 8.21
C LYS A 80 3.11 32.83 8.08
N GLN A 81 2.58 34.04 8.06
CA GLN A 81 3.37 35.25 8.10
C GLN A 81 4.16 35.34 9.41
N SER A 82 3.52 35.08 10.55
CA SER A 82 4.21 35.11 11.86
C SER A 82 5.32 34.05 11.97
N GLU A 83 5.07 32.86 11.45
CA GLU A 83 6.02 31.74 11.42
C GLU A 83 7.22 32.07 10.52
N VAL A 84 6.96 32.40 9.25
CA VAL A 84 8.02 32.66 8.26
C VAL A 84 8.81 33.92 8.63
N PHE A 85 8.17 34.98 9.12
CA PHE A 85 8.89 36.20 9.50
C PHE A 85 9.72 35.99 10.78
N GLY A 86 9.23 35.17 11.73
CA GLY A 86 10.01 34.77 12.89
C GLY A 86 11.25 33.96 12.50
N GLU A 87 11.14 33.07 11.51
CA GLU A 87 12.28 32.32 10.99
C GLU A 87 13.28 33.20 10.23
N VAL A 88 12.81 34.20 9.48
CA VAL A 88 13.68 35.18 8.82
C VAL A 88 14.52 35.94 9.85
N GLU A 89 13.90 36.37 10.95
CA GLU A 89 14.60 37.06 12.04
C GLU A 89 15.61 36.14 12.74
N ALA A 90 15.26 34.88 12.96
CA ALA A 90 16.18 33.89 13.52
C ALA A 90 17.40 33.67 12.62
N VAL A 91 17.23 33.64 11.30
CA VAL A 91 18.36 33.49 10.37
C VAL A 91 19.21 34.75 10.27
N LEU A 92 18.62 35.93 10.43
CA LEU A 92 19.38 37.18 10.56
C LEU A 92 20.26 37.15 11.81
N GLN A 93 19.74 36.69 12.95
CA GLN A 93 20.51 36.56 14.17
C GLN A 93 21.60 35.47 14.06
N ASP A 94 21.31 34.35 13.38
CA ASP A 94 22.28 33.29 13.14
C ASP A 94 23.41 33.74 12.19
N GLU A 95 23.13 34.65 11.23
CA GLU A 95 24.16 35.28 10.40
C GLU A 95 25.10 36.14 11.24
N GLU A 96 24.56 37.05 12.06
CA GLU A 96 25.36 37.94 12.92
C GLU A 96 26.26 37.13 13.86
N ASN A 97 25.71 36.09 14.50
CA ASN A 97 26.50 35.19 15.35
C ASN A 97 27.59 34.44 14.56
N TYR A 98 27.31 34.08 13.30
CA TYR A 98 28.27 33.40 12.43
C TYR A 98 29.39 34.35 11.97
N GLU A 99 29.07 35.61 11.65
CA GLU A 99 30.06 36.64 11.33
C GLU A 99 30.98 36.92 12.53
N ASP A 100 30.42 37.10 13.72
CA ASP A 100 31.18 37.29 14.97
C ASP A 100 32.14 36.12 15.25
N GLU A 101 31.67 34.88 15.12
CA GLU A 101 32.51 33.69 15.32
C GLU A 101 33.59 33.56 14.24
N GLN A 102 33.29 33.96 13.00
CA GLN A 102 34.25 33.96 11.91
C GLN A 102 35.34 35.01 12.14
N GLU A 103 35.00 36.22 12.60
CA GLU A 103 35.97 37.26 12.95
C GLU A 103 36.88 36.83 14.11
N VAL A 104 36.31 36.21 15.15
CA VAL A 104 37.09 35.67 16.28
C VAL A 104 38.07 34.59 15.81
N TYR A 105 37.62 33.68 14.95
CA TYR A 105 38.48 32.63 14.37
C TYR A 105 39.61 33.21 13.51
N GLU A 106 39.32 34.22 12.68
CA GLU A 106 40.32 34.91 11.86
C GLU A 106 41.35 35.65 12.73
N HIS A 107 40.90 36.30 13.80
CA HIS A 107 41.78 36.99 14.76
C HIS A 107 42.68 36.01 15.55
N GLU A 108 42.15 34.87 16.02
CA GLU A 108 42.92 33.82 16.68
C GLU A 108 43.98 33.20 15.75
N ARG A 109 43.64 33.07 14.45
CA ARG A 109 44.56 32.58 13.42
C ARG A 109 45.68 33.58 13.10
N ASP A 110 45.38 34.87 13.03
CA ASP A 110 46.37 35.92 12.78
C ASP A 110 47.30 36.19 13.98
N SER A 111 46.85 35.85 15.19
CA SER A 111 47.62 35.90 16.43
C SER A 111 48.68 34.77 16.55
N ALA A 112 48.68 33.81 15.62
CA ALA A 112 49.57 32.65 15.66
C ALA A 112 51.02 32.98 15.21
N PRO A 113 52.07 32.35 15.80
CA PRO A 113 53.46 32.70 15.54
C PRO A 113 53.91 32.52 14.07
N ILE A 114 54.82 33.41 13.65
CA ILE A 114 55.21 33.78 12.25
C ILE A 114 55.69 32.63 11.33
N GLY A 115 55.82 31.39 11.82
CA GLY A 115 56.15 30.21 11.01
C GLY A 115 54.96 29.43 10.45
N LYS A 116 53.71 29.78 10.83
CA LYS A 116 52.49 28.98 10.53
C LYS A 116 51.40 29.75 9.75
N LYS A 117 51.74 30.80 8.99
CA LYS A 117 50.79 31.46 8.08
C LYS A 117 50.52 30.58 6.85
N GLY A 118 49.58 29.65 6.95
CA GLY A 118 49.02 28.93 5.79
C GLY A 118 48.31 29.92 4.86
N ARG A 119 48.44 29.72 3.53
CA ARG A 119 47.85 30.60 2.49
C ARG A 119 46.41 30.96 2.83
N SER A 120 46.12 32.26 2.83
CA SER A 120 44.77 32.83 2.89
C SER A 120 43.87 32.13 1.87
N GLY A 121 42.98 31.29 2.38
CA GLY A 121 41.94 30.61 1.65
C GLY A 121 40.71 30.71 2.51
N SER A 122 39.79 31.59 2.13
CA SER A 122 38.52 31.81 2.82
C SER A 122 37.78 30.48 2.96
N VAL A 123 37.19 30.25 4.14
CA VAL A 123 36.39 29.07 4.52
C VAL A 123 35.39 28.68 3.41
N PHE A 124 34.92 29.68 2.65
CA PHE A 124 33.95 29.54 1.58
C PHE A 124 34.46 28.98 0.25
N ARG A 125 35.77 28.81 0.04
CA ARG A 125 36.26 28.13 -1.19
C ARG A 125 35.86 26.64 -1.23
N HIS A 126 35.49 26.06 -0.09
CA HIS A 126 35.03 24.66 0.02
C HIS A 126 33.50 24.48 -0.03
N ILE A 127 32.72 25.56 0.10
CA ILE A 127 31.24 25.53 0.12
C ILE A 127 30.63 25.70 -1.29
N ALA A 128 31.37 26.31 -2.22
CA ALA A 128 31.08 26.28 -3.65
C ALA A 128 31.56 24.95 -4.24
N GLY A 129 30.73 24.30 -5.07
CA GLY A 129 30.95 22.95 -5.63
C GLY A 129 32.27 22.74 -6.42
N PRO A 130 32.53 21.51 -6.91
CA PRO A 130 33.88 21.03 -7.19
C PRO A 130 34.48 21.65 -8.46
N ALA A 131 35.13 22.80 -8.32
CA ALA A 131 35.96 23.37 -9.38
C ALA A 131 37.37 22.76 -9.36
N ARG A 132 37.71 22.04 -10.44
CA ARG A 132 39.02 21.46 -10.79
C ARG A 132 40.22 22.25 -10.24
N ALA A 133 40.94 21.67 -9.28
CA ALA A 133 42.28 22.11 -8.92
C ALA A 133 43.29 21.71 -10.03
N ARG A 134 43.61 22.64 -10.94
CA ARG A 134 44.81 22.51 -11.78
C ARG A 134 46.04 22.85 -10.95
N ARG A 135 46.97 21.89 -10.86
CA ARG A 135 48.33 22.08 -10.34
C ARG A 135 49.04 23.18 -11.13
N ALA A 136 49.66 24.11 -10.43
CA ALA A 136 50.65 25.01 -11.01
C ALA A 136 51.93 24.21 -11.31
N SER A 137 52.37 24.24 -12.57
CA SER A 137 53.75 23.93 -12.94
C SER A 137 54.34 25.11 -13.69
N THR A 138 55.47 25.55 -13.15
CA THR A 138 56.47 26.44 -13.75
C THR A 138 56.90 25.98 -15.14
N GLY A 139 57.02 26.91 -16.08
CA GLY A 139 57.59 26.66 -17.40
C GLY A 139 57.42 27.85 -18.34
N SER A 140 58.54 28.48 -18.70
CA SER A 140 58.69 29.64 -19.56
C SER A 140 58.46 29.35 -21.05
N LYS A 141 57.88 30.31 -21.80
CA LYS A 141 58.37 30.86 -23.09
C LYS A 141 57.32 31.77 -23.76
N ALA A 142 57.84 32.76 -24.49
CA ALA A 142 57.15 33.82 -25.21
C ALA A 142 56.55 33.36 -26.55
N SER A 143 55.47 34.02 -27.02
CA SER A 143 55.34 34.75 -28.31
C SER A 143 53.87 34.85 -28.82
N THR A 144 53.51 36.09 -29.21
CA THR A 144 52.64 36.57 -30.32
C THR A 144 51.24 35.98 -30.62
N ILE A 145 50.23 36.88 -30.54
CA ILE A 145 49.23 37.31 -31.56
C ILE A 145 48.47 36.22 -32.36
N ASP A 146 47.15 36.09 -32.19
CA ASP A 146 46.09 36.54 -33.14
C ASP A 146 44.68 36.12 -32.69
N GLU A 147 43.70 36.89 -33.16
CA GLU A 147 42.23 36.77 -33.00
C GLU A 147 41.63 35.63 -33.83
N GLU A 148 40.49 35.05 -33.41
CA GLU A 148 39.25 34.87 -34.20
C GLU A 148 38.23 33.92 -33.52
N GLU A 149 36.97 34.11 -33.93
CA GLU A 149 35.68 33.72 -33.36
C GLU A 149 35.26 32.24 -33.59
N GLY A 150 34.19 31.81 -32.90
CA GLY A 150 33.18 30.94 -33.53
C GLY A 150 32.85 29.57 -32.87
N ASP A 151 31.75 29.58 -32.12
CA ASP A 151 30.64 28.59 -32.10
C ASP A 151 30.77 27.10 -31.65
N SER A 152 29.92 26.83 -30.65
CA SER A 152 28.93 25.74 -30.50
C SER A 152 29.27 24.35 -29.92
N ASP A 153 28.40 24.01 -28.97
CA ASP A 153 27.85 22.70 -28.58
C ASP A 153 28.60 21.83 -27.54
N ASP A 154 28.32 22.14 -26.27
CA ASP A 154 28.44 21.23 -25.13
C ASP A 154 27.09 20.55 -24.86
N ASP A 155 27.00 19.23 -25.08
CA ASP A 155 26.07 18.33 -24.39
C ASP A 155 26.89 17.26 -23.65
N ALA A 156 27.04 17.43 -22.34
CA ALA A 156 27.71 16.49 -21.45
C ALA A 156 26.74 15.98 -20.38
N ASP A 157 26.18 14.79 -20.65
CA ASP A 157 25.63 13.90 -19.64
C ASP A 157 26.77 13.43 -18.70
N ASN A 158 26.71 13.80 -17.42
CA ASN A 158 27.54 13.14 -16.42
C ASN A 158 26.97 13.28 -14.99
N GLU A 159 26.18 12.30 -14.56
CA GLU A 159 26.17 11.89 -13.15
C GLU A 159 26.72 10.46 -13.03
N THR A 160 28.02 10.40 -12.78
CA THR A 160 28.75 9.18 -12.43
C THR A 160 28.38 8.69 -11.04
N SER A 161 27.90 7.44 -11.02
CA SER A 161 28.02 6.50 -9.92
C SER A 161 29.46 6.43 -9.37
N LEU A 162 29.64 6.69 -8.08
CA LEU A 162 30.86 6.36 -7.36
C LEU A 162 30.62 5.15 -6.45
N LEU A 163 31.11 3.98 -6.83
CA LEU A 163 31.79 3.06 -5.90
C LEU A 163 32.81 2.18 -6.66
N ARG A 164 34.02 2.76 -6.74
CA ARG A 164 35.34 2.15 -6.54
C ARG A 164 35.38 0.62 -6.41
N ARG A 165 35.84 -0.03 -7.49
CA ARG A 165 36.28 -1.44 -7.47
C ARG A 165 37.78 -1.49 -7.17
N LYS A 166 38.15 -2.24 -6.14
CA LYS A 166 39.53 -2.51 -5.70
C LYS A 166 40.10 -3.64 -6.57
N SER A 167 41.21 -3.40 -7.26
CA SER A 167 41.95 -4.46 -7.97
C SER A 167 42.99 -5.12 -7.06
N GLN A 168 43.17 -6.41 -7.28
CA GLN A 168 44.30 -7.21 -6.83
C GLN A 168 45.59 -6.68 -7.45
N ASP A 169 46.67 -6.59 -6.66
CA ASP A 169 47.82 -7.45 -6.90
C ASP A 169 48.79 -7.40 -5.73
N GLY A 170 49.17 -8.59 -5.28
CA GLY A 170 50.26 -8.80 -4.34
C GLY A 170 51.32 -9.66 -5.01
N GLN A 171 52.52 -9.10 -5.19
CA GLN A 171 53.75 -9.89 -5.31
C GLN A 171 54.86 -9.21 -4.51
N ARG A 172 55.37 -9.98 -3.56
CA ARG A 172 56.65 -9.83 -2.83
C ARG A 172 57.81 -10.07 -3.82
N PRO A 173 59.03 -9.56 -3.57
CA PRO A 173 59.91 -10.24 -2.62
C PRO A 173 60.70 -9.36 -1.65
N ARG A 174 61.07 -10.05 -0.56
CA ARG A 174 61.95 -9.66 0.53
C ARG A 174 63.36 -9.30 0.04
N ARG A 175 64.00 -8.32 0.70
CA ARG A 175 65.43 -8.38 1.01
C ARG A 175 65.62 -8.15 2.50
N PHE A 176 66.45 -9.02 3.06
CA PHE A 176 66.77 -9.20 4.46
C PHE A 176 68.23 -8.80 4.64
N SER A 177 68.50 -7.89 5.57
CA SER A 177 69.78 -7.68 6.28
C SER A 177 69.38 -6.73 7.42
N GLY A 178 69.32 -7.11 8.69
CA GLY A 178 70.28 -7.88 9.46
C GLY A 178 71.22 -6.88 10.13
N ASP A 179 70.81 -6.34 11.29
CA ASP A 179 71.62 -6.38 12.52
C ASP A 179 70.90 -5.80 13.75
N MET A 180 71.15 -6.47 14.87
CA MET A 180 70.61 -6.26 16.21
C MET A 180 71.18 -4.99 16.85
N PHE A 181 70.43 -4.34 17.76
CA PHE A 181 70.74 -4.32 19.19
C PHE A 181 69.61 -3.67 20.01
N ALA A 182 69.63 -4.01 21.29
CA ALA A 182 68.52 -4.03 22.23
C ALA A 182 68.11 -2.66 22.83
N SER A 183 66.82 -2.60 23.18
CA SER A 183 66.20 -1.96 24.35
C SER A 183 66.85 -0.71 24.99
N THR A 184 66.08 0.38 25.05
CA THR A 184 65.49 0.88 26.32
C THR A 184 64.47 1.98 26.01
N GLU A 185 63.22 1.74 26.40
CA GLU A 185 62.25 2.80 26.68
C GLU A 185 62.68 3.48 28.00
N PHE A 186 62.72 4.82 28.05
CA PHE A 186 61.87 5.65 28.93
C PHE A 186 62.24 7.15 28.84
N ALA A 187 61.30 7.91 28.30
CA ALA A 187 60.89 9.29 28.62
C ALA A 187 61.92 10.45 28.83
N SER A 188 61.80 11.51 28.03
CA SER A 188 61.13 12.77 28.48
C SER A 188 60.86 13.68 27.27
N SER A 189 59.59 13.88 26.90
CA SER A 189 58.73 15.00 27.35
C SER A 189 59.19 16.39 26.84
N ARG A 190 58.99 16.66 25.55
CA ARG A 190 58.92 18.06 25.05
C ARG A 190 58.13 18.30 23.76
N ARG A 191 57.33 17.34 23.29
CA ARG A 191 56.45 17.51 22.12
C ARG A 191 55.06 16.96 22.40
N ARG A 192 54.26 17.67 23.21
CA ARG A 192 52.82 17.38 23.37
C ARG A 192 51.92 18.61 23.32
N THR A 193 52.45 19.82 23.52
CA THR A 193 51.66 21.05 23.47
C THR A 193 51.32 21.52 22.06
N SER A 194 52.06 21.11 21.03
CA SER A 194 51.80 21.54 19.64
C SER A 194 50.72 20.73 18.92
N MET A 195 50.47 19.48 19.33
CA MET A 195 49.41 18.66 18.71
C MET A 195 48.02 19.05 19.24
N ALA A 196 47.90 19.40 20.53
CA ALA A 196 46.61 19.83 21.10
C ALA A 196 46.09 21.15 20.49
N PHE A 197 46.99 22.07 20.09
CA PHE A 197 46.61 23.34 19.46
C PHE A 197 46.19 23.15 17.99
N ASP A 198 46.88 22.29 17.22
CA ASP A 198 46.46 21.97 15.85
C ASP A 198 45.12 21.18 15.85
N ASP A 199 44.91 20.27 16.81
CA ASP A 199 43.65 19.48 16.94
C ASP A 199 42.45 20.36 17.36
N TYR A 200 42.68 21.37 18.23
CA TYR A 200 41.66 22.35 18.61
C TYR A 200 41.25 23.26 17.44
N ASN A 201 42.21 23.71 16.64
CA ASN A 201 41.96 24.60 15.52
C ASN A 201 41.26 23.88 14.34
N ASP A 202 41.56 22.58 14.16
CA ASP A 202 40.88 21.72 13.18
C ASP A 202 39.43 21.42 13.61
N MET A 203 39.21 21.20 14.93
CA MET A 203 37.87 21.03 15.50
C MET A 203 37.03 22.31 15.42
N ALA A 204 37.63 23.47 15.70
CA ALA A 204 36.97 24.77 15.57
C ALA A 204 36.61 25.09 14.10
N PHE A 205 37.53 24.82 13.16
CA PHE A 205 37.28 24.98 11.73
C PHE A 205 36.14 24.07 11.24
N SER A 206 36.11 22.81 11.66
CA SER A 206 35.02 21.88 11.30
C SER A 206 33.67 22.33 11.86
N ALA A 207 33.63 22.82 13.10
CA ALA A 207 32.41 23.33 13.71
C ALA A 207 31.87 24.59 13.00
N LEU A 208 32.77 25.50 12.63
CA LEU A 208 32.42 26.72 11.90
C LEU A 208 31.97 26.40 10.47
N TYR A 209 32.61 25.42 9.82
CA TYR A 209 32.18 24.92 8.51
C TYR A 209 30.78 24.27 8.57
N ASP A 210 30.52 23.42 9.56
CA ASP A 210 29.21 22.78 9.75
C ASP A 210 28.11 23.82 10.02
N LYS A 211 28.41 24.84 10.83
CA LYS A 211 27.50 25.99 11.03
C LYS A 211 27.20 26.72 9.72
N GLY A 212 28.22 27.02 8.91
CA GLY A 212 28.05 27.69 7.61
C GLY A 212 27.22 26.88 6.61
N VAL A 213 27.38 25.55 6.58
CA VAL A 213 26.55 24.65 5.75
C VAL A 213 25.11 24.63 6.26
N SER A 214 24.91 24.59 7.57
CA SER A 214 23.55 24.59 8.15
C SER A 214 22.82 25.91 7.89
N LEU A 215 23.53 27.05 8.01
CA LEU A 215 23.01 28.37 7.71
C LEU A 215 22.62 28.46 6.23
N LYS A 216 23.48 28.02 5.32
CA LYS A 216 23.18 27.94 3.87
C LYS A 216 21.88 27.18 3.58
N GLN A 217 21.71 25.99 4.16
CA GLN A 217 20.50 25.18 3.95
C GLN A 217 19.24 25.89 4.49
N ARG A 218 19.36 26.52 5.67
CA ARG A 218 18.27 27.27 6.30
C ARG A 218 17.87 28.50 5.47
N THR A 219 18.85 29.25 4.95
CA THR A 219 18.61 30.39 4.04
C THR A 219 17.88 29.97 2.76
N ILE A 220 18.26 28.84 2.16
CA ILE A 220 17.56 28.29 0.97
C ILE A 220 16.12 27.92 1.32
N SER A 221 15.90 27.23 2.44
CA SER A 221 14.55 26.83 2.88
C SER A 221 13.64 28.04 3.07
N ILE A 222 14.11 29.07 3.77
CA ILE A 222 13.32 30.29 4.03
C ILE A 222 13.05 31.06 2.73
N TYR A 223 14.00 31.12 1.80
CA TYR A 223 13.80 31.73 0.49
C TYR A 223 12.64 31.06 -0.28
N VAL A 224 12.60 29.72 -0.24
CA VAL A 224 11.51 28.94 -0.84
C VAL A 224 10.18 29.26 -0.17
N SER A 225 10.11 29.22 1.17
CA SER A 225 8.89 29.52 1.92
C SER A 225 8.36 30.95 1.69
N LEU A 226 9.24 31.95 1.59
CA LEU A 226 8.87 33.33 1.24
C LEU A 226 8.32 33.43 -0.19
N CYS A 227 8.92 32.71 -1.15
CA CYS A 227 8.44 32.67 -2.53
C CYS A 227 7.08 31.97 -2.65
N GLU A 228 6.86 30.90 -1.89
CA GLU A 228 5.59 30.18 -1.78
C GLU A 228 4.51 31.07 -1.17
N LEU A 229 4.81 31.77 -0.07
CA LEU A 229 3.88 32.70 0.58
C LEU A 229 3.47 33.85 -0.36
N ARG A 230 4.42 34.39 -1.13
CA ARG A 230 4.12 35.38 -2.19
C ARG A 230 3.23 34.80 -3.29
N SER A 231 3.51 33.58 -3.74
CA SER A 231 2.71 32.87 -4.75
C SER A 231 1.29 32.60 -4.24
N PHE A 232 1.14 32.22 -2.96
CA PHE A 232 -0.14 32.01 -2.28
C PHE A 232 -1.03 33.26 -2.36
N LEU A 233 -0.49 34.44 -2.04
CA LEU A 233 -1.21 35.71 -2.15
C LEU A 233 -1.66 35.99 -3.58
N GLN A 234 -0.75 35.88 -4.55
CA GLN A 234 -1.03 36.19 -5.95
C GLN A 234 -2.10 35.26 -6.56
N LEU A 235 -2.04 33.96 -6.24
CA LEU A 235 -3.00 32.96 -6.70
C LEU A 235 -4.39 33.18 -6.11
N ASN A 236 -4.49 33.47 -4.80
CA ASN A 236 -5.76 33.74 -4.15
C ASN A 236 -6.39 35.05 -4.64
N LYS A 237 -5.59 36.13 -4.81
CA LYS A 237 -6.06 37.39 -5.43
C LYS A 237 -6.66 37.16 -6.81
N THR A 238 -5.94 36.43 -7.66
CA THR A 238 -6.41 36.04 -9.00
C THR A 238 -7.67 35.16 -8.93
N GLY A 239 -7.78 34.32 -7.90
CA GLY A 239 -8.91 33.45 -7.65
C GLY A 239 -10.19 34.23 -7.35
N PHE A 240 -10.15 35.16 -6.40
CA PHE A 240 -11.29 36.05 -6.09
C PHE A 240 -11.74 36.84 -7.32
N GLU A 241 -10.81 37.45 -8.07
CA GLU A 241 -11.14 38.20 -9.28
C GLU A 241 -11.84 37.33 -10.35
N LYS A 242 -11.39 36.07 -10.52
CA LYS A 242 -11.95 35.14 -11.51
C LYS A 242 -13.28 34.54 -11.09
N VAL A 243 -13.50 34.31 -9.79
CA VAL A 243 -14.78 33.83 -9.26
C VAL A 243 -15.83 34.92 -9.37
N LEU A 244 -15.53 36.14 -8.92
CA LEU A 244 -16.43 37.29 -9.00
C LEU A 244 -16.76 37.66 -10.45
N LYS A 245 -15.77 37.66 -11.36
CA LYS A 245 -16.03 37.85 -12.80
C LYS A 245 -16.97 36.79 -13.38
N LYS A 246 -16.91 35.56 -12.87
CA LYS A 246 -17.78 34.47 -13.31
C LYS A 246 -19.18 34.60 -12.73
N TYR A 247 -19.32 35.04 -11.49
CA TYR A 247 -20.60 35.37 -10.86
C TYR A 247 -21.33 36.46 -11.66
N ASP A 248 -20.67 37.61 -11.86
CA ASP A 248 -21.20 38.73 -12.62
C ASP A 248 -21.64 38.33 -14.04
N LYS A 249 -20.85 37.48 -14.70
CA LYS A 249 -21.14 37.01 -16.06
C LYS A 249 -22.33 36.04 -16.14
N ILE A 250 -22.51 35.17 -15.14
CA ILE A 250 -23.55 34.12 -15.18
C ILE A 250 -24.89 34.67 -14.69
N LEU A 251 -24.88 35.57 -13.70
CA LEU A 251 -26.08 36.10 -13.06
C LEU A 251 -26.46 37.53 -13.52
N ASP A 252 -25.70 38.09 -14.48
CA ASP A 252 -25.84 39.45 -15.02
C ASP A 252 -25.90 40.54 -13.93
N ARG A 253 -24.99 40.46 -12.95
CA ARG A 253 -24.86 41.41 -11.83
C ARG A 253 -23.50 42.11 -11.85
N LYS A 254 -23.31 43.11 -10.99
CA LYS A 254 -22.09 43.94 -10.88
C LYS A 254 -21.48 43.89 -9.48
N LEU A 255 -21.33 42.70 -8.91
CA LEU A 255 -20.83 42.49 -7.54
C LEU A 255 -19.30 42.59 -7.46
N LYS A 256 -18.57 42.29 -8.56
CA LYS A 256 -17.10 42.22 -8.55
C LYS A 256 -16.42 43.48 -8.02
N ARG A 257 -16.82 44.66 -8.50
CA ARG A 257 -16.13 45.92 -8.13
C ARG A 257 -16.39 46.27 -6.67
N ALA A 258 -17.65 46.22 -6.24
CA ALA A 258 -18.05 46.51 -4.86
C ALA A 258 -17.31 45.61 -3.87
N TYR A 259 -17.33 44.29 -4.09
CA TYR A 259 -16.74 43.33 -3.15
C TYR A 259 -15.19 43.38 -3.10
N LEU A 260 -14.53 43.62 -4.24
CA LEU A 260 -13.07 43.71 -4.26
C LEU A 260 -12.57 44.94 -3.51
N ASP A 261 -13.20 46.09 -3.73
CA ASP A 261 -12.78 47.37 -3.13
C ASP A 261 -13.16 47.45 -1.64
N GLU A 262 -14.27 46.83 -1.22
CA GLU A 262 -14.76 46.85 0.17
C GLU A 262 -14.12 45.77 1.06
N HIS A 263 -13.89 44.56 0.55
CA HIS A 263 -13.49 43.41 1.38
C HIS A 263 -12.12 42.82 1.02
N VAL A 264 -11.78 42.67 -0.27
CA VAL A 264 -10.58 41.92 -0.67
C VAL A 264 -9.31 42.77 -0.65
N TYR A 265 -9.28 43.96 -1.27
CA TYR A 265 -8.09 44.81 -1.27
C TYR A 265 -7.73 45.43 0.09
N PRO A 266 -8.71 45.79 0.96
CA PRO A 266 -8.40 46.29 2.30
C PRO A 266 -7.87 45.21 3.26
N ALA A 267 -8.09 43.93 2.97
CA ALA A 267 -7.63 42.84 3.82
C ALA A 267 -6.09 42.75 3.86
N GLU A 268 -5.54 42.56 5.05
CA GLU A 268 -4.09 42.51 5.33
C GLU A 268 -3.25 41.70 4.32
N PRO A 269 -3.67 40.50 3.85
CA PRO A 269 -2.87 39.71 2.91
C PRO A 269 -2.69 40.38 1.53
N PHE A 270 -3.60 41.26 1.13
CA PHE A 270 -3.63 41.84 -0.23
C PHE A 270 -3.22 43.31 -0.29
N GLN A 271 -2.89 43.91 0.85
CA GLN A 271 -2.35 45.27 0.93
C GLN A 271 -0.97 45.37 0.27
N ASN A 272 -0.71 46.51 -0.36
CA ASN A 272 0.59 46.78 -0.99
C ASN A 272 1.73 46.79 0.05
N GLU A 273 1.47 47.27 1.26
CA GLU A 273 2.44 47.28 2.36
C GLU A 273 2.95 45.87 2.70
N THR A 274 2.07 44.88 2.73
CA THR A 274 2.42 43.47 3.01
C THR A 274 3.28 42.87 1.90
N MET A 275 2.97 43.19 0.64
CA MET A 275 3.77 42.76 -0.52
C MET A 275 5.16 43.43 -0.55
N GLU A 276 5.24 44.69 -0.14
CA GLU A 276 6.53 45.38 0.01
C GLU A 276 7.37 44.77 1.14
N LYS A 277 6.78 44.46 2.31
CA LYS A 277 7.47 43.75 3.40
C LYS A 277 8.02 42.40 2.96
N LEU A 278 7.22 41.59 2.25
CA LEU A 278 7.66 40.31 1.67
C LEU A 278 8.84 40.49 0.70
N THR A 279 8.80 41.53 -0.14
CA THR A 279 9.87 41.84 -1.08
C THR A 279 11.14 42.30 -0.38
N GLN A 280 11.01 43.07 0.70
CA GLN A 280 12.13 43.47 1.55
C GLN A 280 12.78 42.26 2.22
N HIS A 281 12.00 41.35 2.82
CA HIS A 281 12.56 40.13 3.42
C HIS A 281 13.24 39.21 2.39
N LEU A 282 12.67 39.05 1.19
CA LEU A 282 13.33 38.34 0.09
C LEU A 282 14.69 38.97 -0.26
N SER A 283 14.75 40.30 -0.38
CA SER A 283 16.02 40.99 -0.68
C SER A 283 17.07 40.84 0.42
N ARG A 284 16.65 40.77 1.70
CA ARG A 284 17.54 40.52 2.83
C ARG A 284 18.12 39.10 2.78
N ILE A 285 17.27 38.09 2.53
CA ILE A 285 17.72 36.69 2.39
C ILE A 285 18.67 36.50 1.20
N GLU A 286 18.41 37.18 0.08
CA GLU A 286 19.34 37.20 -1.07
C GLU A 286 20.70 37.81 -0.72
N LEU A 287 20.71 38.87 0.11
CA LEU A 287 21.94 39.50 0.61
C LEU A 287 22.73 38.56 1.53
N ILE A 288 22.07 37.92 2.49
CA ILE A 288 22.68 36.94 3.41
C ILE A 288 23.31 35.79 2.61
N TYR A 289 22.55 35.22 1.66
CA TYR A 289 23.07 34.16 0.81
C TYR A 289 24.29 34.61 0.01
N SER A 290 24.30 35.87 -0.45
CA SER A 290 25.45 36.40 -1.20
C SER A 290 26.71 36.54 -0.35
N ARG A 291 26.59 36.94 0.92
CA ARG A 291 27.72 37.03 1.85
C ARG A 291 28.29 35.67 2.18
N ILE A 292 27.42 34.69 2.44
CA ILE A 292 27.80 33.32 2.76
C ILE A 292 28.39 32.63 1.53
N CYS A 293 27.66 32.54 0.41
CA CYS A 293 28.04 31.64 -0.69
C CYS A 293 28.82 32.31 -1.83
N THR A 294 28.52 33.56 -2.18
CA THR A 294 29.01 34.20 -3.42
C THR A 294 29.95 35.38 -3.20
N LYS A 295 30.45 35.58 -1.96
CA LYS A 295 31.39 36.66 -1.59
C LYS A 295 30.88 38.07 -1.93
N GLY A 296 29.57 38.27 -1.78
CA GLY A 296 28.91 39.56 -2.01
C GLY A 296 28.38 39.78 -3.43
N ASP A 297 28.46 38.79 -4.33
CA ASP A 297 27.79 38.85 -5.63
C ASP A 297 26.31 38.48 -5.49
N VAL A 298 25.45 39.51 -5.40
CA VAL A 298 24.01 39.36 -5.22
C VAL A 298 23.32 38.76 -6.46
N ASP A 299 23.87 38.95 -7.66
CA ASP A 299 23.25 38.48 -8.90
C ASP A 299 23.51 37.00 -9.16
N GLU A 300 24.69 36.49 -8.79
CA GLU A 300 24.94 35.04 -8.73
C GLU A 300 24.10 34.36 -7.64
N ALA A 301 24.01 34.97 -6.45
CA ALA A 301 23.19 34.45 -5.34
C ALA A 301 21.71 34.29 -5.74
N LYS A 302 21.15 35.28 -6.43
CA LYS A 302 19.78 35.22 -6.97
C LYS A 302 19.61 34.09 -7.98
N ARG A 303 20.61 33.81 -8.81
CA ARG A 303 20.55 32.72 -9.80
C ARG A 303 20.53 31.36 -9.12
N GLU A 304 21.42 31.13 -8.15
CA GLU A 304 21.48 29.86 -7.39
C GLU A 304 20.19 29.63 -6.58
N LEU A 305 19.68 30.64 -5.88
CA LEU A 305 18.44 30.55 -5.12
C LEU A 305 17.23 30.24 -6.01
N ARG A 306 17.14 30.86 -7.20
CA ARG A 306 16.09 30.56 -8.18
C ARG A 306 16.20 29.16 -8.75
N LEU A 307 17.41 28.63 -8.90
CA LEU A 307 17.64 27.26 -9.35
C LEU A 307 17.12 26.27 -8.31
N HIS A 308 17.47 26.46 -7.03
CA HIS A 308 16.94 25.66 -5.93
C HIS A 308 15.40 25.74 -5.81
N LEU A 309 14.81 26.92 -5.98
CA LEU A 309 13.37 27.08 -6.03
C LEU A 309 12.74 26.28 -7.19
N ARG A 310 13.35 26.31 -8.38
CA ARG A 310 12.87 25.56 -9.54
C ARG A 310 12.95 24.05 -9.31
N GLU A 311 14.02 23.57 -8.70
CA GLU A 311 14.18 22.16 -8.33
C GLU A 311 13.12 21.74 -7.31
N HIS A 312 12.91 22.55 -6.27
CA HIS A 312 11.87 22.32 -5.25
C HIS A 312 10.48 22.20 -5.88
N ILE A 313 10.08 23.19 -6.69
CA ILE A 313 8.78 23.20 -7.38
C ILE A 313 8.65 21.99 -8.33
N THR A 314 9.73 21.62 -9.02
CA THR A 314 9.72 20.46 -9.93
C THR A 314 9.56 19.16 -9.15
N TRP A 315 10.23 19.04 -8.00
CA TRP A 315 10.12 17.90 -7.11
C TRP A 315 8.70 17.79 -6.54
N GLU A 316 8.13 18.86 -5.99
CA GLU A 316 6.76 18.88 -5.47
C GLU A 316 5.72 18.55 -6.53
N ARG A 317 5.83 19.12 -7.73
CA ARG A 317 4.92 18.79 -8.83
C ARG A 317 4.99 17.31 -9.19
N ASN A 318 6.18 16.72 -9.17
CA ASN A 318 6.35 15.29 -9.44
C ASN A 318 5.81 14.40 -8.31
N THR A 319 5.90 14.80 -7.05
CA THR A 319 5.32 14.06 -5.91
C THR A 319 3.80 14.16 -5.89
N VAL A 320 3.24 15.36 -6.04
CA VAL A 320 1.78 15.59 -6.13
C VAL A 320 1.18 14.89 -7.34
N TRP A 321 1.83 14.98 -8.50
CA TRP A 321 1.37 14.25 -9.69
C TRP A 321 1.39 12.74 -9.46
N ARG A 322 2.41 12.23 -8.76
CA ARG A 322 2.51 10.81 -8.39
C ARG A 322 1.44 10.40 -7.39
N GLU A 323 1.13 11.22 -6.39
CA GLU A 323 0.07 10.96 -5.41
C GLU A 323 -1.32 11.05 -6.05
N MET A 324 -1.57 12.07 -6.86
CA MET A 324 -2.82 12.28 -7.58
C MET A 324 -3.08 11.12 -8.55
N ILE A 325 -2.05 10.71 -9.32
CA ILE A 325 -2.13 9.52 -10.17
C ILE A 325 -2.26 8.24 -9.34
N GLY A 326 -1.69 8.18 -8.14
CA GLY A 326 -1.86 7.05 -7.23
C GLY A 326 -3.31 6.93 -6.74
N ILE A 327 -3.94 8.04 -6.37
CA ILE A 327 -5.35 8.13 -5.98
C ILE A 327 -6.24 7.83 -7.18
N GLU A 328 -5.93 8.39 -8.34
CA GLU A 328 -6.69 8.15 -9.57
C GLU A 328 -6.54 6.71 -10.05
N ARG A 329 -5.36 6.09 -9.94
CA ARG A 329 -5.16 4.65 -10.20
C ARG A 329 -5.83 3.77 -9.17
N LYS A 330 -5.90 4.16 -7.89
CA LYS A 330 -6.65 3.42 -6.85
C LYS A 330 -8.17 3.53 -7.07
N ALA A 331 -8.66 4.72 -7.41
CA ALA A 331 -10.06 4.97 -7.75
C ALA A 331 -10.44 4.31 -9.08
N GLN A 332 -9.55 4.31 -10.07
CA GLN A 332 -9.69 3.56 -11.32
C GLN A 332 -9.58 2.07 -11.06
N ALA A 333 -8.72 1.56 -10.17
CA ALA A 333 -8.69 0.14 -9.83
C ALA A 333 -9.97 -0.30 -9.10
N ALA A 334 -10.52 0.54 -8.23
CA ALA A 334 -11.83 0.31 -7.60
C ALA A 334 -12.97 0.36 -8.62
N ASN A 335 -12.95 1.33 -9.54
CA ASN A 335 -13.94 1.44 -10.61
C ASN A 335 -13.75 0.39 -11.71
N ILE A 336 -12.54 -0.07 -12.00
CA ILE A 336 -12.25 -1.18 -12.90
C ILE A 336 -12.63 -2.49 -12.22
N GLY A 337 -12.55 -2.62 -10.90
CA GLY A 337 -13.18 -3.72 -10.17
C GLY A 337 -14.69 -3.77 -10.40
N ILE A 338 -15.36 -2.62 -10.37
CA ILE A 338 -16.80 -2.50 -10.67
C ILE A 338 -17.09 -2.65 -12.18
N THR A 339 -16.23 -2.18 -13.08
CA THR A 339 -16.44 -2.23 -14.54
C THR A 339 -16.03 -3.57 -15.14
N SER A 340 -15.07 -4.28 -14.52
CA SER A 340 -14.73 -5.68 -14.83
C SER A 340 -15.81 -6.63 -14.30
N MET A 341 -16.52 -6.27 -13.23
CA MET A 341 -17.80 -6.90 -12.85
C MET A 341 -18.90 -6.75 -13.91
N PHE A 342 -18.82 -5.73 -14.78
CA PHE A 342 -19.80 -5.51 -15.87
C PHE A 342 -19.23 -5.75 -17.28
N GLY A 343 -18.17 -6.55 -17.40
CA GLY A 343 -17.85 -7.27 -18.64
C GLY A 343 -17.27 -6.43 -19.77
N ARG A 344 -16.04 -5.92 -19.61
CA ARG A 344 -15.20 -5.58 -20.76
C ARG A 344 -13.99 -6.49 -20.82
N ASP A 345 -13.98 -7.37 -21.82
CA ASP A 345 -12.79 -8.11 -22.25
C ASP A 345 -11.63 -7.13 -22.47
N GLY A 346 -10.46 -7.48 -21.93
CA GLY A 346 -9.24 -6.67 -21.96
C GLY A 346 -8.58 -6.56 -23.33
N ARG A 347 -9.30 -6.12 -24.37
CA ARG A 347 -8.75 -5.99 -25.74
C ARG A 347 -8.86 -4.64 -26.44
N ASP A 348 -9.50 -3.63 -25.87
CA ASP A 348 -9.54 -2.30 -26.49
C ASP A 348 -8.77 -1.26 -25.68
N SER A 349 -7.45 -1.26 -25.84
CA SER A 349 -6.59 -0.12 -25.52
C SER A 349 -6.63 0.88 -26.68
N ASP A 350 -7.75 1.56 -26.85
CA ASP A 350 -7.85 2.68 -27.80
C ASP A 350 -7.63 3.99 -27.03
N PRO A 351 -6.44 4.64 -27.13
CA PRO A 351 -6.07 5.81 -26.33
C PRO A 351 -6.93 7.06 -26.62
N THR A 352 -7.78 7.00 -27.64
CA THR A 352 -8.72 8.05 -28.03
C THR A 352 -10.00 8.06 -27.17
N LYS A 353 -10.30 6.98 -26.43
CA LYS A 353 -11.47 6.85 -25.54
C LYS A 353 -11.12 7.00 -24.05
N VAL A 354 -10.00 7.62 -23.73
CA VAL A 354 -9.62 7.95 -22.35
C VAL A 354 -10.58 9.02 -21.83
N ARG A 355 -11.57 8.57 -21.05
CA ARG A 355 -12.61 9.40 -20.42
C ARG A 355 -11.96 10.49 -19.58
N ARG A 356 -12.43 11.73 -19.73
CA ARG A 356 -12.00 12.87 -18.91
C ARG A 356 -13.04 13.11 -17.81
N GLN A 357 -12.59 13.57 -16.64
CA GLN A 357 -13.47 13.86 -15.52
C GLN A 357 -14.50 14.96 -15.90
N GLY A 358 -15.78 14.60 -15.96
CA GLY A 358 -16.89 15.50 -16.32
C GLY A 358 -17.77 15.04 -17.48
N ASP A 359 -17.47 13.91 -18.14
CA ASP A 359 -18.40 13.30 -19.11
C ASP A 359 -19.61 12.70 -18.37
N GLU A 360 -20.83 13.03 -18.82
CA GLU A 360 -22.07 12.45 -18.29
C GLU A 360 -22.11 10.93 -18.50
N LEU A 361 -22.62 10.20 -17.50
CA LEU A 361 -22.90 8.76 -17.57
C LEU A 361 -23.99 8.49 -18.62
N ARG A 362 -23.64 8.44 -19.91
CA ARG A 362 -24.51 7.88 -20.93
C ARG A 362 -24.45 6.36 -20.79
N ALA A 363 -25.52 5.76 -20.28
CA ALA A 363 -25.70 4.31 -20.33
C ALA A 363 -25.65 3.90 -21.81
N GLU A 364 -24.67 3.09 -22.19
CA GLU A 364 -24.57 2.53 -23.54
C GLU A 364 -25.84 1.69 -23.78
N VAL A 365 -26.70 2.15 -24.70
CA VAL A 365 -27.93 1.46 -25.12
C VAL A 365 -27.66 0.81 -26.46
N THR A 366 -27.87 -0.50 -26.52
CA THR A 366 -27.80 -1.27 -27.77
C THR A 366 -29.18 -1.27 -28.42
N GLU A 367 -29.28 -0.74 -29.64
CA GLU A 367 -30.52 -0.70 -30.41
C GLU A 367 -30.68 -1.97 -31.25
N PHE A 368 -31.75 -2.73 -31.01
CA PHE A 368 -32.15 -3.85 -31.86
C PHE A 368 -33.33 -3.43 -32.75
N LYS A 369 -33.24 -3.72 -34.06
CA LYS A 369 -34.35 -3.58 -35.00
C LYS A 369 -35.07 -4.92 -35.11
N THR A 370 -36.25 -5.04 -34.49
CA THR A 370 -37.17 -6.18 -34.72
C THR A 370 -38.27 -5.74 -35.71
N PRO A 371 -38.95 -6.68 -36.40
CA PRO A 371 -39.99 -6.34 -37.39
C PRO A 371 -41.22 -5.62 -36.79
N ILE A 372 -41.32 -5.49 -35.47
CA ILE A 372 -42.42 -4.82 -34.76
C ILE A 372 -41.98 -3.47 -34.15
N GLY A 373 -40.69 -3.11 -34.22
CA GLY A 373 -40.20 -1.80 -33.77
C GLY A 373 -38.73 -1.78 -33.34
N LYS A 374 -38.24 -0.59 -32.99
CA LYS A 374 -36.90 -0.41 -32.40
C LYS A 374 -37.00 -0.63 -30.89
N PHE A 375 -36.31 -1.65 -30.39
CA PHE A 375 -36.26 -1.92 -28.95
C PHE A 375 -34.89 -1.49 -28.42
N THR A 376 -34.88 -0.54 -27.50
CA THR A 376 -33.67 -0.05 -26.83
C THR A 376 -33.45 -0.87 -25.56
N CYS A 377 -32.47 -1.78 -25.58
CA CYS A 377 -32.06 -2.51 -24.38
C CYS A 377 -30.80 -1.85 -23.79
N PRO A 378 -30.78 -1.61 -22.46
CA PRO A 378 -29.55 -1.26 -21.76
C PRO A 378 -28.46 -2.33 -22.01
N ALA A 379 -27.23 -1.93 -22.36
CA ALA A 379 -26.17 -2.89 -22.70
C ALA A 379 -25.84 -3.91 -21.58
N TRP A 380 -26.14 -3.60 -20.31
CA TRP A 380 -25.92 -4.52 -19.18
C TRP A 380 -26.76 -5.80 -19.26
N LEU A 381 -27.95 -5.74 -19.89
CA LEU A 381 -28.84 -6.89 -20.11
C LEU A 381 -28.35 -7.84 -21.22
N LEU A 382 -27.35 -7.43 -22.01
CA LEU A 382 -26.71 -8.25 -23.05
C LEU A 382 -25.29 -8.69 -22.69
N SER A 383 -24.83 -8.42 -21.46
CA SER A 383 -23.50 -8.84 -21.02
C SER A 383 -23.41 -10.37 -20.90
N SER A 384 -22.24 -10.95 -21.22
CA SER A 384 -22.01 -12.40 -21.11
C SER A 384 -22.26 -12.94 -19.70
N GLN A 385 -22.01 -12.12 -18.67
CA GLN A 385 -22.24 -12.45 -17.26
C GLN A 385 -23.73 -12.50 -16.91
N PHE A 386 -24.57 -11.66 -17.55
CA PHE A 386 -26.01 -11.70 -17.35
C PHE A 386 -26.63 -12.99 -17.90
N TYR A 387 -26.23 -13.41 -19.11
CA TYR A 387 -26.66 -14.69 -19.67
C TYR A 387 -26.17 -15.88 -18.85
N LEU A 388 -24.94 -15.81 -18.34
CA LEU A 388 -24.40 -16.82 -17.44
C LEU A 388 -25.18 -16.87 -16.11
N GLY A 389 -25.56 -15.71 -15.55
CA GLY A 389 -26.45 -15.62 -14.39
C GLY A 389 -27.84 -16.22 -14.65
N ILE A 390 -28.44 -15.97 -15.81
CA ILE A 390 -29.70 -16.61 -16.23
C ILE A 390 -29.53 -18.13 -16.34
N ALA A 391 -28.42 -18.60 -16.91
CA ALA A 391 -28.14 -20.02 -17.02
C ALA A 391 -28.03 -20.69 -15.64
N ILE A 392 -27.30 -20.07 -14.70
CA ILE A 392 -27.18 -20.55 -13.32
C ILE A 392 -28.54 -20.57 -12.62
N LEU A 393 -29.36 -19.52 -12.79
CA LEU A 393 -30.72 -19.47 -12.24
C LEU A 393 -31.62 -20.56 -12.82
N THR A 394 -31.49 -20.82 -14.12
CA THR A 394 -32.24 -21.87 -14.81
C THR A 394 -31.85 -23.24 -14.27
N ILE A 395 -30.55 -23.51 -14.10
CA ILE A 395 -30.05 -24.75 -13.47
C ILE A 395 -30.62 -24.91 -12.07
N PHE A 396 -30.65 -23.85 -11.26
CA PHE A 396 -31.21 -23.87 -9.92
C PHE A 396 -32.71 -24.20 -9.90
N ILE A 397 -33.51 -23.58 -10.77
CA ILE A 397 -34.95 -23.86 -10.88
C ILE A 397 -35.17 -25.32 -11.32
N VAL A 398 -34.38 -25.80 -12.29
CA VAL A 398 -34.47 -27.20 -12.75
C VAL A 398 -34.17 -28.18 -11.61
N LEU A 399 -33.13 -27.94 -10.80
CA LEU A 399 -32.79 -28.79 -9.65
C LEU A 399 -33.86 -28.78 -8.54
N LEU A 400 -34.60 -27.69 -8.37
CA LEU A 400 -35.72 -27.62 -7.43
C LEU A 400 -36.96 -28.40 -7.92
N VAL A 401 -37.18 -28.45 -9.24
CA VAL A 401 -38.38 -29.09 -9.82
C VAL A 401 -38.15 -30.57 -10.11
N VAL A 402 -36.96 -30.95 -10.57
CA VAL A 402 -36.64 -32.34 -10.94
C VAL A 402 -36.30 -33.15 -9.68
N PRO A 403 -37.09 -34.17 -9.32
CA PRO A 403 -36.87 -34.95 -8.11
C PRO A 403 -35.62 -35.82 -8.27
N THR A 404 -34.52 -35.38 -7.66
CA THR A 404 -33.21 -36.07 -7.69
C THR A 404 -32.90 -36.83 -6.40
N MET A 405 -33.56 -36.47 -5.29
CA MET A 405 -33.34 -37.05 -3.96
C MET A 405 -34.68 -37.45 -3.34
N GLU A 406 -34.67 -38.45 -2.45
CA GLU A 406 -35.89 -38.99 -1.82
C GLU A 406 -36.56 -38.00 -0.85
N LYS A 407 -35.76 -37.15 -0.19
CA LYS A 407 -36.25 -36.17 0.79
C LYS A 407 -36.19 -34.75 0.24
N ALA A 408 -37.29 -34.00 0.41
CA ALA A 408 -37.40 -32.63 -0.08
C ALA A 408 -36.36 -31.67 0.52
N GLU A 409 -35.93 -31.88 1.77
CA GLU A 409 -34.89 -31.04 2.37
C GLU A 409 -33.51 -31.28 1.76
N GLN A 410 -33.18 -32.54 1.43
CA GLN A 410 -31.93 -32.89 0.75
C GLN A 410 -31.90 -32.35 -0.68
N GLN A 411 -33.02 -32.44 -1.41
CA GLN A 411 -33.13 -31.88 -2.76
C GLN A 411 -32.97 -30.35 -2.75
N ASN A 412 -33.69 -29.66 -1.86
CA ASN A 412 -33.58 -28.21 -1.71
C ASN A 412 -32.17 -27.78 -1.29
N CYS A 413 -31.54 -28.57 -0.42
CA CYS A 413 -30.15 -28.36 -0.02
C CYS A 413 -29.19 -28.53 -1.20
N LEU A 414 -29.35 -29.59 -2.00
CA LEU A 414 -28.50 -29.86 -3.16
C LEU A 414 -28.61 -28.74 -4.18
N ALA A 415 -29.84 -28.29 -4.48
CA ALA A 415 -30.09 -27.17 -5.37
C ALA A 415 -29.40 -25.89 -4.85
N MET A 416 -29.54 -25.60 -3.55
CA MET A 416 -28.89 -24.44 -2.91
C MET A 416 -27.37 -24.53 -2.98
N VAL A 417 -26.77 -25.68 -2.66
CA VAL A 417 -25.30 -25.88 -2.70
C VAL A 417 -24.77 -25.70 -4.12
N ILE A 418 -25.40 -26.32 -5.12
CA ILE A 418 -24.96 -26.20 -6.52
C ILE A 418 -25.09 -24.75 -6.99
N PHE A 419 -26.21 -24.08 -6.67
CA PHE A 419 -26.42 -22.69 -7.04
C PHE A 419 -25.37 -21.75 -6.43
N VAL A 420 -25.16 -21.85 -5.11
CA VAL A 420 -24.16 -21.04 -4.39
C VAL A 420 -22.74 -21.34 -4.90
N SER A 421 -22.43 -22.62 -5.16
CA SER A 421 -21.13 -23.04 -5.69
C SER A 421 -20.88 -22.48 -7.09
N LEU A 422 -21.88 -22.50 -7.98
CA LEU A 422 -21.77 -21.91 -9.32
C LEU A 422 -21.63 -20.39 -9.26
N LEU A 423 -22.36 -19.71 -8.37
CA LEU A 423 -22.22 -18.27 -8.16
C LEU A 423 -20.83 -17.89 -7.64
N TRP A 424 -20.27 -18.66 -6.70
CA TRP A 424 -18.90 -18.45 -6.22
C TRP A 424 -17.83 -18.80 -7.26
N ALA A 425 -18.02 -19.87 -8.04
CA ALA A 425 -17.05 -20.30 -9.05
C ALA A 425 -16.98 -19.34 -10.25
N THR A 426 -18.11 -18.74 -10.61
CA THR A 426 -18.22 -17.83 -11.77
C THR A 426 -18.10 -16.37 -11.40
N GLU A 427 -18.17 -16.04 -10.10
CA GLU A 427 -18.14 -14.68 -9.56
C GLU A 427 -19.14 -13.72 -10.27
N THR A 428 -20.28 -14.26 -10.73
CA THR A 428 -21.34 -13.48 -11.40
C THR A 428 -21.84 -12.32 -10.51
N ILE A 429 -21.85 -12.57 -9.20
CA ILE A 429 -22.08 -11.57 -8.15
C ILE A 429 -20.94 -11.64 -7.13
N PRO A 430 -20.68 -10.57 -6.35
CA PRO A 430 -19.58 -10.57 -5.40
C PRO A 430 -19.69 -11.70 -4.38
N LEU A 431 -18.56 -12.32 -4.03
CA LEU A 431 -18.53 -13.48 -3.13
C LEU A 431 -19.28 -13.26 -1.81
N PHE A 432 -19.12 -12.09 -1.19
CA PHE A 432 -19.79 -11.76 0.07
C PHE A 432 -21.31 -11.61 -0.09
N VAL A 433 -21.80 -11.18 -1.26
CA VAL A 433 -23.25 -11.07 -1.55
C VAL A 433 -23.84 -12.47 -1.68
N THR A 434 -23.14 -13.37 -2.36
CA THR A 434 -23.52 -14.79 -2.44
C THR A 434 -23.58 -15.41 -1.04
N SER A 435 -22.64 -15.08 -0.15
CA SER A 435 -22.64 -15.54 1.25
C SER A 435 -23.82 -14.99 2.08
N LEU A 436 -24.25 -13.76 1.83
CA LEU A 436 -25.47 -13.21 2.45
C LEU A 436 -26.76 -13.82 1.87
N LEU A 437 -26.70 -14.33 0.63
CA LEU A 437 -27.81 -15.04 0.01
C LEU A 437 -28.03 -16.42 0.63
N VAL A 438 -26.99 -17.05 1.19
CA VAL A 438 -27.09 -18.38 1.82
C VAL A 438 -28.15 -18.43 2.95
N PRO A 439 -28.11 -17.56 3.98
CA PRO A 439 -29.15 -17.55 5.01
C PRO A 439 -30.56 -17.38 4.45
N PHE A 440 -30.71 -16.50 3.45
CA PHE A 440 -31.99 -16.27 2.79
C PHE A 440 -32.50 -17.55 2.11
N LEU A 441 -31.67 -18.23 1.33
CA LEU A 441 -32.03 -19.47 0.66
C LEU A 441 -32.27 -20.61 1.65
N ALA A 442 -31.42 -20.77 2.66
CA ALA A 442 -31.54 -21.84 3.66
C ALA A 442 -32.88 -21.77 4.41
N VAL A 443 -33.34 -20.56 4.74
CA VAL A 443 -34.62 -20.33 5.43
C VAL A 443 -35.82 -20.43 4.47
N THR A 444 -35.75 -19.80 3.30
CA THR A 444 -36.88 -19.78 2.34
C THR A 444 -37.14 -21.15 1.72
N LEU A 445 -36.08 -21.90 1.41
CA LEU A 445 -36.14 -23.27 0.94
C LEU A 445 -36.33 -24.28 2.08
N ARG A 446 -36.43 -23.83 3.34
CA ARG A 446 -36.60 -24.64 4.56
C ARG A 446 -35.67 -25.86 4.57
N VAL A 447 -34.36 -25.64 4.46
CA VAL A 447 -33.36 -26.71 4.34
C VAL A 447 -33.04 -27.38 5.68
N VAL A 448 -33.11 -26.61 6.77
CA VAL A 448 -32.70 -27.03 8.12
C VAL A 448 -33.70 -28.01 8.73
N ARG A 449 -33.18 -29.04 9.39
CA ARG A 449 -33.94 -30.05 10.15
C ARG A 449 -33.64 -29.95 11.64
N ASN A 450 -34.53 -30.50 12.45
CA ASN A 450 -34.38 -30.53 13.88
C ASN A 450 -33.52 -31.74 14.21
N ASP A 451 -32.37 -31.50 14.84
CA ASP A 451 -31.35 -32.52 15.11
C ASP A 451 -31.91 -33.70 15.92
N ASP A 452 -32.91 -33.47 16.78
CA ASP A 452 -33.51 -34.52 17.63
C ASP A 452 -34.62 -35.34 16.93
N THR A 453 -35.36 -34.73 16.00
CA THR A 453 -36.57 -35.36 15.40
C THR A 453 -36.41 -35.69 13.92
N GLY A 454 -35.35 -35.23 13.28
CA GLY A 454 -35.10 -35.37 11.84
C GLY A 454 -36.14 -34.67 10.95
N LYS A 455 -37.09 -33.93 11.53
CA LYS A 455 -38.17 -33.22 10.83
C LYS A 455 -37.73 -31.82 10.42
N ARG A 456 -38.28 -31.36 9.30
CA ARG A 456 -38.04 -30.02 8.74
C ARG A 456 -38.46 -28.93 9.72
N LEU A 457 -37.60 -27.94 9.95
CA LEU A 457 -37.96 -26.78 10.77
C LEU A 457 -38.95 -25.86 10.07
N GLU A 458 -39.78 -25.19 10.86
CA GLU A 458 -40.48 -23.99 10.43
C GLU A 458 -39.50 -22.84 10.18
N THR A 459 -39.93 -21.85 9.39
CA THR A 459 -39.06 -20.75 8.93
C THR A 459 -38.50 -19.90 10.07
N LYS A 460 -39.27 -19.68 11.14
CA LYS A 460 -38.85 -18.86 12.30
C LYS A 460 -37.70 -19.50 13.12
N PRO A 461 -37.81 -20.75 13.60
CA PRO A 461 -36.69 -21.39 14.30
C PRO A 461 -35.51 -21.69 13.38
N ALA A 462 -35.76 -21.96 12.09
CA ALA A 462 -34.69 -22.14 11.10
C ALA A 462 -33.84 -20.86 10.96
N ALA A 463 -34.46 -19.68 10.94
CA ALA A 463 -33.73 -18.42 10.89
C ALA A 463 -32.80 -18.24 12.10
N GLY A 464 -33.28 -18.53 13.31
CA GLY A 464 -32.45 -18.47 14.52
C GLY A 464 -31.22 -19.38 14.45
N TYR A 465 -31.40 -20.61 14.00
CA TYR A 465 -30.30 -21.57 13.81
C TYR A 465 -29.28 -21.09 12.77
N VAL A 466 -29.74 -20.63 11.62
CA VAL A 466 -28.92 -20.17 10.49
C VAL A 466 -28.14 -18.91 10.83
N PHE A 467 -28.75 -17.94 11.53
CA PHE A 467 -28.05 -16.72 11.98
C PHE A 467 -27.08 -17.00 13.13
N ALA A 468 -27.42 -17.89 14.07
CA ALA A 468 -26.48 -18.32 15.11
C ALA A 468 -25.25 -19.04 14.50
N ALA A 469 -25.43 -19.77 13.40
CA ALA A 469 -24.33 -20.39 12.65
C ALA A 469 -23.35 -19.37 12.05
N MET A 470 -23.79 -18.15 11.78
CA MET A 470 -22.95 -17.10 11.18
C MET A 470 -21.96 -16.50 12.18
N TRP A 471 -22.26 -16.49 13.48
CA TRP A 471 -21.45 -15.83 14.50
C TRP A 471 -20.85 -16.85 15.48
N THR A 472 -19.76 -17.49 15.06
CA THR A 472 -19.07 -18.54 15.81
C THR A 472 -17.78 -18.01 16.47
N PRO A 473 -17.22 -18.72 17.47
CA PRO A 473 -15.93 -18.35 18.07
C PRO A 473 -14.81 -18.19 17.04
N VAL A 474 -14.90 -18.94 15.97
CA VAL A 474 -14.00 -18.90 14.82
C VAL A 474 -14.07 -17.56 14.06
N ILE A 475 -15.25 -16.95 13.92
CA ILE A 475 -15.36 -15.58 13.38
C ILE A 475 -14.74 -14.55 14.33
N MET A 476 -14.89 -14.75 15.65
CA MET A 476 -14.21 -13.91 16.64
C MET A 476 -12.69 -14.06 16.58
N LEU A 477 -12.18 -15.27 16.34
CA LEU A 477 -10.77 -15.54 16.11
C LEU A 477 -10.22 -14.75 14.91
N LEU A 478 -10.97 -14.71 13.82
CA LEU A 478 -10.60 -13.95 12.62
C LEU A 478 -10.60 -12.43 12.91
N LEU A 479 -11.60 -11.90 13.63
CA LEU A 479 -11.63 -10.50 14.05
C LEU A 479 -10.43 -10.11 14.95
N GLY A 480 -10.08 -10.97 15.90
CA GLY A 480 -8.88 -10.77 16.73
C GLY A 480 -7.60 -10.80 15.92
N GLY A 481 -7.48 -11.75 14.97
CA GLY A 481 -6.37 -11.83 14.03
C GLY A 481 -6.22 -10.59 13.15
N PHE A 482 -7.32 -10.09 12.58
CA PHE A 482 -7.31 -8.83 11.80
C PHE A 482 -6.94 -7.62 12.65
N THR A 483 -7.34 -7.59 13.91
CA THR A 483 -6.98 -6.53 14.84
C THR A 483 -5.48 -6.54 15.13
N ILE A 484 -4.88 -7.71 15.36
CA ILE A 484 -3.43 -7.87 15.50
C ILE A 484 -2.72 -7.43 14.21
N ALA A 485 -3.17 -7.92 13.06
CA ALA A 485 -2.59 -7.58 11.76
C ALA A 485 -2.65 -6.07 11.47
N ALA A 486 -3.78 -5.43 11.76
CA ALA A 486 -3.97 -3.99 11.60
C ALA A 486 -3.01 -3.18 12.49
N ALA A 487 -2.86 -3.56 13.77
CA ALA A 487 -1.93 -2.91 14.68
C ALA A 487 -0.46 -3.07 14.22
N LEU A 488 -0.06 -4.28 13.82
CA LEU A 488 1.30 -4.56 13.31
C LEU A 488 1.61 -3.77 12.03
N SER A 489 0.60 -3.57 11.16
CA SER A 489 0.75 -2.84 9.91
C SER A 489 0.76 -1.32 10.13
N LYS A 490 -0.18 -0.77 10.90
CA LYS A 490 -0.32 0.68 11.16
C LYS A 490 0.93 1.28 11.80
N TYR A 491 1.54 0.55 12.74
CA TYR A 491 2.75 0.98 13.44
C TYR A 491 4.05 0.54 12.75
N ASN A 492 3.98 0.08 11.50
CA ASN A 492 5.12 -0.36 10.68
C ASN A 492 5.99 -1.47 11.30
N ILE A 493 5.48 -2.19 12.31
CA ILE A 493 6.24 -3.25 13.01
C ILE A 493 6.59 -4.36 12.02
N ALA A 494 5.62 -4.79 11.21
CA ALA A 494 5.85 -5.78 10.16
C ALA A 494 6.92 -5.35 9.14
N LYS A 495 6.94 -4.05 8.78
CA LYS A 495 7.93 -3.47 7.85
C LYS A 495 9.33 -3.43 8.47
N ILE A 496 9.45 -3.07 9.75
CA ILE A 496 10.73 -3.08 10.48
C ILE A 496 11.29 -4.51 10.54
N MET A 497 10.47 -5.49 10.92
CA MET A 497 10.88 -6.89 10.97
C MET A 497 11.32 -7.42 9.60
N ALA A 498 10.52 -7.15 8.56
CA ALA A 498 10.81 -7.58 7.19
C ALA A 498 12.11 -6.97 6.65
N THR A 499 12.31 -5.65 6.83
CA THR A 499 13.53 -4.96 6.37
C THR A 499 14.77 -5.38 7.16
N PHE A 500 14.64 -5.65 8.46
CA PHE A 500 15.73 -6.18 9.28
C PHE A 500 16.21 -7.55 8.76
N VAL A 501 15.30 -8.49 8.51
CA VAL A 501 15.65 -9.81 7.96
C VAL A 501 16.26 -9.67 6.57
N LEU A 502 15.67 -8.81 5.73
CA LEU A 502 16.12 -8.63 4.35
C LEU A 502 17.49 -7.94 4.25
N SER A 503 17.83 -7.05 5.20
CA SER A 503 19.16 -6.45 5.27
C SER A 503 20.29 -7.47 5.48
N LYS A 504 19.97 -8.66 6.03
CA LYS A 504 20.90 -9.77 6.23
C LYS A 504 21.04 -10.70 5.01
N ALA A 505 20.26 -10.51 3.95
CA ALA A 505 20.28 -11.37 2.77
C ALA A 505 21.56 -11.26 1.93
N GLY A 506 22.32 -10.16 2.08
CA GLY A 506 23.52 -9.88 1.30
C GLY A 506 23.21 -9.52 -0.16
N THR A 507 24.15 -9.81 -1.06
CA THR A 507 24.09 -9.37 -2.48
C THR A 507 23.89 -10.50 -3.49
N LYS A 508 23.92 -11.77 -3.04
CA LYS A 508 23.80 -12.94 -3.91
C LYS A 508 22.34 -13.19 -4.31
N PRO A 509 21.95 -13.21 -5.60
CA PRO A 509 20.56 -13.36 -6.04
C PRO A 509 19.84 -14.58 -5.45
N ARG A 510 20.54 -15.72 -5.35
CA ARG A 510 20.00 -16.95 -4.74
C ARG A 510 19.59 -16.79 -3.28
N THR A 511 20.38 -16.03 -2.50
CA THR A 511 20.16 -15.79 -1.07
C THR A 511 19.07 -14.73 -0.90
N VAL A 512 19.12 -13.66 -1.72
CA VAL A 512 18.07 -12.64 -1.72
C VAL A 512 16.70 -13.22 -2.05
N LEU A 513 16.62 -14.15 -3.02
CA LEU A 513 15.37 -14.81 -3.36
C LEU A 513 14.79 -15.59 -2.16
N VAL A 514 15.56 -16.50 -1.56
CA VAL A 514 15.07 -17.31 -0.44
C VAL A 514 14.75 -16.46 0.80
N THR A 515 15.56 -15.44 1.09
CA THR A 515 15.26 -14.52 2.20
C THR A 515 13.95 -13.77 1.99
N ASN A 516 13.68 -13.29 0.77
CA ASN A 516 12.40 -12.66 0.46
C ASN A 516 11.23 -13.64 0.54
N MET A 517 11.41 -14.89 0.10
CA MET A 517 10.38 -15.93 0.23
C MET A 517 10.04 -16.21 1.70
N PHE A 518 11.04 -16.35 2.58
CA PHE A 518 10.79 -16.55 4.01
C PHE A 518 10.19 -15.32 4.69
N VAL A 519 10.61 -14.11 4.31
CA VAL A 519 9.97 -12.87 4.79
C VAL A 519 8.49 -12.83 4.36
N ALA A 520 8.20 -13.22 3.11
CA ALA A 520 6.83 -13.29 2.59
C ALA A 520 5.98 -14.36 3.27
N MET A 521 6.55 -15.53 3.54
CA MET A 521 5.89 -16.58 4.33
C MET A 521 5.55 -16.08 5.73
N PHE A 522 6.53 -15.50 6.44
CA PHE A 522 6.36 -15.02 7.80
C PHE A 522 5.35 -13.86 7.86
N ALA A 523 5.45 -12.88 6.96
CA ALA A 523 4.47 -11.79 6.89
C ALA A 523 3.06 -12.32 6.59
N SER A 524 2.92 -13.30 5.70
CA SER A 524 1.62 -13.88 5.35
C SER A 524 1.01 -14.70 6.49
N MET A 525 1.84 -15.33 7.32
CA MET A 525 1.41 -16.11 8.49
C MET A 525 0.70 -15.26 9.55
N TRP A 526 1.06 -13.97 9.66
CA TRP A 526 0.56 -13.09 10.74
C TRP A 526 -0.34 -11.96 10.27
N ILE A 527 -0.21 -11.52 9.02
CA ILE A 527 -1.01 -10.41 8.48
C ILE A 527 -2.23 -10.97 7.75
N SER A 528 -1.99 -11.50 6.55
CA SER A 528 -2.95 -12.24 5.72
C SER A 528 -2.30 -12.58 4.38
N ASN A 529 -2.87 -13.58 3.71
CA ASN A 529 -2.57 -13.90 2.32
C ASN A 529 -2.94 -12.78 1.31
N VAL A 530 -3.64 -11.72 1.72
CA VAL A 530 -3.98 -10.58 0.84
C VAL A 530 -3.03 -9.40 1.04
N ALA A 531 -2.80 -9.00 2.29
CA ALA A 531 -2.04 -7.78 2.60
C ALA A 531 -0.52 -8.01 2.64
N ALA A 532 -0.07 -9.21 3.06
CA ALA A 532 1.36 -9.49 3.16
C ALA A 532 2.11 -9.43 1.81
N PRO A 533 1.59 -9.98 0.70
CA PRO A 533 2.25 -9.84 -0.61
C PRO A 533 2.43 -8.37 -1.00
N VAL A 534 1.41 -7.54 -0.82
CA VAL A 534 1.45 -6.10 -1.13
C VAL A 534 2.56 -5.41 -0.34
N LEU A 535 2.70 -5.72 0.95
CA LEU A 535 3.78 -5.23 1.80
C LEU A 535 5.16 -5.72 1.30
N CYS A 536 5.30 -7.01 1.00
CA CYS A 536 6.56 -7.56 0.50
C CYS A 536 6.97 -6.93 -0.84
N PHE A 537 6.04 -6.79 -1.78
CA PHE A 537 6.29 -6.13 -3.06
C PHE A 537 6.68 -4.65 -2.91
N SER A 538 6.06 -3.93 -1.97
CA SER A 538 6.43 -2.55 -1.64
C SER A 538 7.85 -2.45 -1.09
N ILE A 539 8.27 -3.41 -0.27
CA ILE A 539 9.62 -3.44 0.32
C ILE A 539 10.69 -3.77 -0.73
N ILE A 540 10.40 -4.66 -1.69
CA ILE A 540 11.37 -5.01 -2.74
C ILE A 540 11.37 -4.04 -3.91
N GLN A 541 10.47 -3.07 -3.96
CA GLN A 541 10.39 -2.10 -5.04
C GLN A 541 11.71 -1.35 -5.33
N PRO A 542 12.53 -0.96 -4.32
CA PRO A 542 13.88 -0.43 -4.56
C PRO A 542 14.82 -1.44 -5.25
N ILE A 543 14.67 -2.74 -5.00
CA ILE A 543 15.42 -3.79 -5.71
C ILE A 543 14.94 -3.88 -7.16
N LEU A 544 13.62 -3.86 -7.38
CA LEU A 544 13.02 -3.94 -8.73
C LEU A 544 13.44 -2.77 -9.63
N ARG A 545 13.53 -1.54 -9.11
CA ARG A 545 13.96 -0.36 -9.88
C ARG A 545 15.39 -0.44 -10.43
N ASN A 546 16.22 -1.26 -9.81
CA ASN A 546 17.63 -1.46 -10.19
C ASN A 546 17.84 -2.69 -11.08
N LEU A 547 16.79 -3.49 -11.32
CA LEU A 547 16.82 -4.65 -12.20
C LEU A 547 16.09 -4.33 -13.50
N PRO A 548 16.56 -4.82 -14.67
CA PRO A 548 15.81 -4.69 -15.90
C PRO A 548 14.45 -5.41 -15.78
N ALA A 549 13.40 -4.83 -16.37
CA ALA A 549 12.03 -5.33 -16.25
C ALA A 549 11.89 -6.79 -16.75
N ASP A 550 12.63 -7.16 -17.79
CA ASP A 550 12.62 -8.52 -18.35
C ASP A 550 13.62 -9.49 -17.68
N SER A 551 14.25 -9.09 -16.57
CA SER A 551 15.22 -9.94 -15.87
C SER A 551 14.57 -11.19 -15.28
N ASN A 552 15.21 -12.34 -15.49
CA ASN A 552 14.83 -13.59 -14.83
C ASN A 552 14.85 -13.49 -13.29
N MET A 553 15.70 -12.63 -12.72
CA MET A 553 15.71 -12.39 -11.27
C MET A 553 14.43 -11.68 -10.81
N THR A 554 13.95 -10.69 -11.58
CA THR A 554 12.70 -9.98 -11.27
C THR A 554 11.51 -10.94 -11.29
N LYS A 555 11.43 -11.77 -12.34
CA LYS A 555 10.37 -12.79 -12.49
C LYS A 555 10.43 -13.82 -11.35
N ALA A 556 11.62 -14.32 -11.04
CA ALA A 556 11.82 -15.27 -9.94
C ALA A 556 11.47 -14.67 -8.58
N LEU A 557 11.83 -13.40 -8.33
CA LEU A 557 11.55 -12.71 -7.08
C LEU A 557 10.06 -12.47 -6.86
N LEU A 558 9.36 -11.97 -7.89
CA LEU A 558 7.92 -11.72 -7.81
C LEU A 558 7.13 -13.02 -7.65
N LEU A 559 7.45 -14.04 -8.45
CA LEU A 559 6.79 -15.34 -8.36
C LEU A 559 7.13 -16.03 -7.03
N GLY A 560 8.38 -15.96 -6.58
CA GLY A 560 8.81 -16.53 -5.30
C GLY A 560 8.05 -15.94 -4.12
N ILE A 561 7.87 -14.62 -4.06
CA ILE A 561 7.07 -13.97 -3.02
C ILE A 561 5.61 -14.42 -3.09
N ALA A 562 5.01 -14.48 -4.29
CA ALA A 562 3.62 -14.92 -4.45
C ALA A 562 3.41 -16.35 -3.93
N LEU A 563 4.24 -17.30 -4.39
CA LEU A 563 4.15 -18.70 -4.00
C LEU A 563 4.44 -18.90 -2.50
N ALA A 564 5.43 -18.19 -1.96
CA ALA A 564 5.76 -18.26 -0.54
C ALA A 564 4.68 -17.64 0.35
N SER A 565 3.99 -16.58 -0.11
CA SER A 565 2.84 -16.02 0.61
C SER A 565 1.64 -16.97 0.62
N ASN A 566 1.35 -17.71 -0.46
CA ASN A 566 0.30 -18.73 -0.43
C ASN A 566 0.60 -19.82 0.62
N MET A 567 1.85 -20.30 0.67
CA MET A 567 2.29 -21.26 1.70
C MET A 567 2.31 -20.66 3.11
N GLY A 568 2.74 -19.40 3.26
CA GLY A 568 2.63 -18.68 4.53
C GLY A 568 1.19 -18.53 5.00
N GLY A 569 0.24 -18.39 4.08
CA GLY A 569 -1.19 -18.42 4.35
C GLY A 569 -1.70 -19.75 4.91
N ALA A 570 -1.01 -20.87 4.65
CA ALA A 570 -1.31 -22.18 5.22
C ALA A 570 -0.66 -22.42 6.60
N ALA A 571 0.40 -21.67 6.91
CA ALA A 571 1.22 -21.89 8.10
C ALA A 571 0.52 -21.57 9.43
N SER A 572 -0.48 -20.70 9.42
CA SER A 572 -1.20 -20.25 10.62
C SER A 572 -2.71 -20.35 10.45
N PRO A 573 -3.47 -20.75 11.50
CA PRO A 573 -4.92 -20.92 11.39
C PRO A 573 -5.68 -19.64 11.01
N ILE A 574 -5.15 -18.46 11.37
CA ILE A 574 -5.79 -17.16 11.10
C ILE A 574 -5.30 -16.48 9.82
N ALA A 575 -4.25 -17.02 9.20
CA ALA A 575 -3.58 -16.36 8.07
C ALA A 575 -4.44 -16.33 6.80
N SER A 576 -5.35 -17.29 6.67
CA SER A 576 -6.21 -17.42 5.50
C SER A 576 -7.61 -17.94 5.85
N PRO A 577 -8.65 -17.54 5.08
CA PRO A 577 -10.02 -17.93 5.38
C PRO A 577 -10.27 -19.44 5.26
N GLN A 578 -9.58 -20.12 4.35
CA GLN A 578 -9.70 -21.58 4.18
C GLN A 578 -9.25 -22.36 5.42
N ASN A 579 -8.21 -21.91 6.13
CA ASN A 579 -7.75 -22.56 7.37
C ASN A 579 -8.80 -22.46 8.47
N LEU A 580 -9.48 -21.31 8.51
CA LEU A 580 -10.57 -21.07 9.43
C LEU A 580 -11.73 -22.03 9.19
N ILE A 581 -12.09 -22.24 7.93
CA ILE A 581 -13.13 -23.20 7.52
C ILE A 581 -12.70 -24.63 7.90
N ALA A 582 -11.41 -24.95 7.81
CA ALA A 582 -10.90 -26.27 8.19
C ALA A 582 -11.04 -26.53 9.69
N LEU A 583 -10.70 -25.57 10.55
CA LEU A 583 -10.87 -25.70 12.01
C LEU A 583 -12.30 -26.11 12.38
N GLN A 584 -13.29 -25.56 11.68
CA GLN A 584 -14.71 -25.82 11.94
C GLN A 584 -15.19 -27.20 11.50
N ASN A 585 -14.48 -27.80 10.55
CA ASN A 585 -14.78 -29.15 10.09
C ASN A 585 -13.95 -30.20 10.84
N MET A 586 -13.11 -29.80 11.81
CA MET A 586 -12.35 -30.71 12.66
C MET A 586 -13.00 -30.84 14.04
N ASN A 587 -13.10 -32.07 14.55
CA ASN A 587 -13.65 -32.34 15.88
C ASN A 587 -12.80 -33.43 16.57
N PRO A 588 -12.13 -33.15 17.70
CA PRO A 588 -11.97 -31.83 18.33
C PRO A 588 -11.17 -30.86 17.46
N GLU A 589 -11.36 -29.55 17.67
CA GLU A 589 -10.58 -28.52 16.98
C GLU A 589 -9.11 -28.60 17.39
N PRO A 590 -8.14 -28.57 16.46
CA PRO A 590 -6.74 -28.67 16.82
C PRO A 590 -6.27 -27.39 17.52
N SER A 591 -5.45 -27.56 18.56
CA SER A 591 -4.75 -26.44 19.16
C SER A 591 -3.79 -25.81 18.15
N TRP A 592 -3.49 -24.52 18.33
CA TRP A 592 -2.50 -23.81 17.51
C TRP A 592 -1.13 -24.51 17.51
N GLY A 593 -0.74 -25.12 18.61
CA GLY A 593 0.50 -25.89 18.71
C GLY A 593 0.53 -27.09 17.78
N ILE A 594 -0.57 -27.86 17.70
CA ILE A 594 -0.71 -28.99 16.78
C ILE A 594 -0.71 -28.50 15.34
N TRP A 595 -1.45 -27.41 15.05
CA TRP A 595 -1.45 -26.82 13.72
C TRP A 595 -0.04 -26.42 13.27
N PHE A 596 0.72 -25.73 14.13
CA PHE A 596 2.09 -25.32 13.82
C PHE A 596 3.04 -26.50 13.68
N PHE A 597 2.89 -27.54 14.50
CA PHE A 597 3.70 -28.75 14.41
C PHE A 597 3.58 -29.42 13.04
N ILE A 598 2.39 -29.40 12.43
CA ILE A 598 2.14 -29.98 11.10
C ILE A 598 2.46 -28.97 9.99
N ALA A 599 1.88 -27.78 10.05
CA ALA A 599 1.89 -26.82 8.95
C ALA A 599 3.25 -26.15 8.73
N LEU A 600 4.00 -25.80 9.80
CA LEU A 600 5.29 -25.11 9.63
C LEU A 600 6.32 -25.97 8.90
N PRO A 601 6.58 -27.24 9.26
CA PRO A 601 7.53 -28.07 8.52
C PRO A 601 7.11 -28.26 7.06
N VAL A 602 5.82 -28.51 6.80
CA VAL A 602 5.28 -28.67 5.44
C VAL A 602 5.52 -27.41 4.60
N CYS A 603 5.22 -26.22 5.15
CA CYS A 603 5.40 -24.96 4.44
C CYS A 603 6.88 -24.64 4.20
N ILE A 604 7.75 -24.84 5.21
CA ILE A 604 9.18 -24.58 5.11
C ILE A 604 9.82 -25.47 4.04
N ILE A 605 9.54 -26.78 4.07
CA ILE A 605 10.07 -27.73 3.10
C ILE A 605 9.55 -27.40 1.69
N SER A 606 8.25 -27.10 1.57
CA SER A 606 7.66 -26.69 0.28
C SER A 606 8.33 -25.44 -0.27
N ILE A 607 8.56 -24.41 0.56
CA ILE A 607 9.24 -23.17 0.14
C ILE A 607 10.68 -23.43 -0.30
N ILE A 608 11.42 -24.30 0.39
CA ILE A 608 12.79 -24.66 0.00
C ILE A 608 12.80 -25.38 -1.35
N LEU A 609 11.88 -26.31 -1.57
CA LEU A 609 11.77 -27.03 -2.85
C LEU A 609 11.30 -26.13 -3.99
N ILE A 610 10.34 -25.23 -3.73
CA ILE A 610 9.91 -24.20 -4.69
C ILE A 610 11.06 -23.25 -5.01
N TRP A 611 11.86 -22.86 -4.01
CA TRP A 611 13.05 -22.05 -4.23
C TRP A 611 14.05 -22.76 -5.15
N LEU A 612 14.32 -24.06 -4.94
CA LEU A 612 15.17 -24.85 -5.84
C LEU A 612 14.59 -24.89 -7.27
N LEU A 613 13.27 -25.07 -7.41
CA LEU A 613 12.60 -25.03 -8.71
C LEU A 613 12.79 -23.67 -9.41
N LEU A 614 12.64 -22.56 -8.68
CA LEU A 614 12.85 -21.22 -9.23
C LEU A 614 14.32 -20.97 -9.60
N LEU A 615 15.27 -21.50 -8.84
CA LEU A 615 16.69 -21.42 -9.19
C LEU A 615 17.02 -22.18 -10.48
N VAL A 616 16.48 -23.38 -10.65
CA VAL A 616 16.71 -24.21 -11.85
C VAL A 616 16.03 -23.60 -13.08
N THR A 617 14.80 -23.11 -12.92
CA THR A 617 13.98 -22.64 -14.06
C THR A 617 14.29 -21.21 -14.51
N PHE A 618 14.69 -20.31 -13.62
CA PHE A 618 15.00 -18.92 -13.96
C PHE A 618 16.50 -18.61 -13.96
N GLN A 619 17.34 -19.40 -13.27
CA GLN A 619 18.78 -19.16 -13.15
C GLN A 619 19.14 -17.71 -12.80
N PRO A 620 18.66 -17.17 -11.66
CA PRO A 620 18.76 -15.75 -11.33
C PRO A 620 20.19 -15.22 -11.12
N GLY A 621 21.20 -16.09 -11.10
CA GLY A 621 22.60 -15.75 -10.79
C GLY A 621 23.43 -15.18 -11.95
N ARG A 622 22.91 -15.11 -13.18
CA ARG A 622 23.68 -14.66 -14.34
C ARG A 622 23.64 -13.12 -14.43
N ASN A 623 24.76 -12.46 -14.18
CA ASN A 623 24.99 -11.01 -14.38
C ASN A 623 24.08 -10.03 -13.60
N THR A 624 23.67 -10.34 -12.36
CA THR A 624 22.96 -9.37 -11.50
C THR A 624 23.58 -9.27 -10.11
N THR A 625 23.96 -8.06 -9.72
CA THR A 625 24.40 -7.73 -8.35
C THR A 625 23.32 -6.89 -7.69
N ILE A 626 22.73 -7.39 -6.62
CA ILE A 626 21.65 -6.71 -5.92
C ILE A 626 22.25 -5.77 -4.87
N VAL A 627 21.77 -4.52 -4.86
CA VAL A 627 22.12 -3.55 -3.81
C VAL A 627 21.40 -3.96 -2.52
N PRO A 628 22.12 -4.16 -1.40
CA PRO A 628 21.50 -4.57 -0.15
C PRO A 628 20.60 -3.46 0.40
N ILE A 629 19.42 -3.84 0.89
CA ILE A 629 18.50 -2.91 1.54
C ILE A 629 19.08 -2.53 2.91
N LYS A 630 19.21 -1.22 3.18
CA LYS A 630 19.57 -0.73 4.51
C LYS A 630 18.41 -0.94 5.48
N PRO A 631 18.65 -1.46 6.69
CA PRO A 631 17.59 -1.59 7.69
C PRO A 631 17.10 -0.20 8.11
N VAL A 632 15.81 -0.09 8.43
CA VAL A 632 15.27 1.10 9.09
C VAL A 632 15.73 1.04 10.54
N ASN A 633 16.68 1.91 10.92
CA ASN A 633 17.30 1.92 12.24
C ASN A 633 16.53 2.83 13.22
N ASP A 634 15.22 2.61 13.33
CA ASP A 634 14.41 3.31 14.33
C ASP A 634 14.35 2.48 15.61
N LYS A 635 14.57 3.14 16.75
CA LYS A 635 14.39 2.52 18.08
C LYS A 635 12.91 2.18 18.26
N PHE A 636 12.62 0.97 18.77
CA PHE A 636 11.25 0.56 19.04
C PHE A 636 10.56 1.54 20.01
N SER A 637 9.46 2.13 19.58
CA SER A 637 8.64 3.00 20.42
C SER A 637 7.96 2.19 21.54
N ALA A 638 7.66 2.84 22.66
CA ALA A 638 6.92 2.23 23.77
C ALA A 638 5.58 1.64 23.30
N THR A 639 4.89 2.30 22.36
CA THR A 639 3.65 1.81 21.76
C THR A 639 3.88 0.55 20.92
N GLN A 640 4.99 0.47 20.18
CA GLN A 640 5.33 -0.73 19.40
C GLN A 640 5.67 -1.91 20.32
N TRP A 641 6.38 -1.66 21.43
CA TRP A 641 6.62 -2.66 22.47
C TRP A 641 5.32 -3.19 23.07
N PHE A 642 4.38 -2.30 23.40
CA PHE A 642 3.07 -2.70 23.90
C PHE A 642 2.33 -3.59 22.90
N ILE A 643 2.29 -3.22 21.62
CA ILE A 643 1.65 -4.04 20.56
C ILE A 643 2.33 -5.42 20.45
N CYS A 644 3.66 -5.48 20.46
CA CYS A 644 4.40 -6.73 20.41
C CYS A 644 4.12 -7.62 21.62
N ILE A 645 4.09 -7.06 22.83
CA ILE A 645 3.82 -7.80 24.07
C ILE A 645 2.40 -8.36 24.05
N VAL A 646 1.40 -7.53 23.73
CA VAL A 646 0.00 -7.98 23.65
C VAL A 646 -0.15 -9.08 22.60
N THR A 647 0.44 -8.90 21.42
CA THR A 647 0.39 -9.89 20.34
C THR A 647 1.01 -11.22 20.78
N LEU A 648 2.22 -11.18 21.38
CA LEU A 648 2.91 -12.37 21.85
C LEU A 648 2.13 -13.06 22.98
N ALA A 649 1.57 -12.28 23.91
CA ALA A 649 0.74 -12.81 24.99
C ALA A 649 -0.52 -13.50 24.46
N THR A 650 -1.21 -12.91 23.47
CA THR A 650 -2.37 -13.54 22.83
C THR A 650 -1.99 -14.86 22.14
N ILE A 651 -0.85 -14.91 21.43
CA ILE A 651 -0.37 -16.13 20.79
C ILE A 651 -0.06 -17.22 21.83
N VAL A 652 0.61 -16.87 22.92
CA VAL A 652 0.89 -17.81 24.02
C VAL A 652 -0.42 -18.33 24.62
N LEU A 653 -1.41 -17.46 24.82
CA LEU A 653 -2.71 -17.86 25.36
C LEU A 653 -3.47 -18.80 24.41
N TRP A 654 -3.38 -18.59 23.09
CA TRP A 654 -3.92 -19.54 22.10
C TRP A 654 -3.20 -20.89 22.10
N CYS A 655 -1.88 -20.91 22.29
CA CYS A 655 -1.12 -22.17 22.38
C CYS A 655 -1.47 -22.97 23.65
N VAL A 656 -1.85 -22.31 24.74
CA VAL A 656 -2.19 -22.92 26.03
C VAL A 656 -3.71 -23.04 26.23
N SER A 657 -4.52 -22.78 25.19
CA SER A 657 -5.99 -22.70 25.28
C SER A 657 -6.63 -23.93 25.92
N HIS A 658 -6.14 -25.13 25.60
CA HIS A 658 -6.66 -26.40 26.15
C HIS A 658 -6.51 -26.51 27.69
N GLN A 659 -5.49 -25.87 28.29
CA GLN A 659 -5.35 -25.86 29.76
C GLN A 659 -6.23 -24.79 30.42
N LEU A 660 -6.66 -23.81 29.62
CA LEU A 660 -7.40 -22.63 30.06
C LEU A 660 -8.89 -22.66 29.66
N GLU A 661 -9.36 -23.79 29.11
CA GLU A 661 -10.75 -24.05 28.77
C GLU A 661 -11.73 -23.76 29.93
N PRO A 662 -11.43 -24.09 31.21
CA PRO A 662 -12.33 -23.78 32.32
C PRO A 662 -12.55 -22.27 32.57
N VAL A 663 -11.64 -21.42 32.10
CA VAL A 663 -11.66 -19.96 32.34
C VAL A 663 -12.19 -19.22 31.13
N PHE A 664 -11.68 -19.53 29.93
CA PHE A 664 -12.00 -18.79 28.71
C PHE A 664 -13.03 -19.50 27.82
N GLY A 665 -13.33 -20.78 28.06
CA GLY A 665 -14.22 -21.59 27.24
C GLY A 665 -13.61 -21.93 25.87
N ASP A 666 -13.49 -20.94 24.99
CA ASP A 666 -13.10 -21.12 23.59
C ASP A 666 -12.00 -20.11 23.18
N MET A 667 -11.17 -20.49 22.19
CA MET A 667 -10.14 -19.65 21.59
C MET A 667 -10.70 -18.35 20.98
N GLY A 668 -11.96 -18.33 20.56
CA GLY A 668 -12.65 -17.13 20.09
C GLY A 668 -12.80 -16.04 21.17
N VAL A 669 -12.90 -16.41 22.44
CA VAL A 669 -12.98 -15.44 23.56
C VAL A 669 -11.62 -14.78 23.79
N ILE A 670 -10.53 -15.55 23.69
CA ILE A 670 -9.16 -15.04 23.79
C ILE A 670 -8.89 -13.99 22.70
N ALA A 671 -9.48 -14.17 21.51
CA ALA A 671 -9.33 -13.25 20.39
C ALA A 671 -9.92 -11.84 20.64
N ILE A 672 -10.79 -11.69 21.65
CA ILE A 672 -11.37 -10.40 22.04
C ILE A 672 -10.34 -9.52 22.78
N ILE A 673 -9.34 -10.13 23.44
CA ILE A 673 -8.32 -9.42 24.22
C ILE A 673 -7.60 -8.33 23.39
N PRO A 674 -6.98 -8.64 22.23
CA PRO A 674 -6.32 -7.62 21.42
C PRO A 674 -7.30 -6.57 20.88
N ILE A 675 -8.57 -6.93 20.65
CA ILE A 675 -9.61 -5.97 20.22
C ILE A 675 -9.83 -4.93 21.32
N VAL A 676 -10.11 -5.37 22.54
CA VAL A 676 -10.36 -4.49 23.67
C VAL A 676 -9.12 -3.66 24.00
N LEU A 677 -7.92 -4.27 23.99
CA LEU A 677 -6.69 -3.56 24.31
C LEU A 677 -6.30 -2.54 23.24
N PHE A 678 -6.35 -2.87 21.94
CA PHE A 678 -5.91 -1.95 20.89
C PHE A 678 -6.93 -0.86 20.57
N PHE A 679 -8.24 -1.16 20.59
CA PHE A 679 -9.26 -0.12 20.42
C PHE A 679 -9.50 0.66 21.72
N GLY A 680 -9.44 0.01 22.88
CA GLY A 680 -9.65 0.66 24.18
C GLY A 680 -8.53 1.63 24.57
N THR A 681 -7.29 1.38 24.15
CA THR A 681 -6.15 2.29 24.37
C THR A 681 -6.02 3.38 23.29
N GLY A 682 -6.85 3.36 22.24
CA GLY A 682 -6.79 4.31 21.13
C GLY A 682 -5.64 4.06 20.13
N ILE A 683 -5.02 2.88 20.18
CA ILE A 683 -4.00 2.45 19.20
C ILE A 683 -4.64 2.25 17.81
N LEU A 684 -5.85 1.67 17.80
CA LEU A 684 -6.69 1.56 16.62
C LEU A 684 -7.94 2.43 16.75
N ASN A 685 -8.32 3.07 15.64
CA ASN A 685 -9.44 4.00 15.56
C ASN A 685 -10.62 3.39 14.80
N LYS A 686 -11.78 4.06 14.83
CA LYS A 686 -12.97 3.66 14.05
C LYS A 686 -12.67 3.46 12.56
N GLU A 687 -11.78 4.27 11.98
CA GLU A 687 -11.38 4.12 10.58
C GLU A 687 -10.64 2.80 10.31
N ASP A 688 -9.79 2.35 11.25
CA ASP A 688 -9.09 1.07 11.13
C ASP A 688 -10.08 -0.10 11.16
N PHE A 689 -11.11 -0.01 12.00
CA PHE A 689 -12.20 -1.00 12.05
C PHE A 689 -13.00 -1.04 10.74
N ASN A 690 -13.29 0.12 10.15
CA ASN A 690 -13.98 0.20 8.86
C ASN A 690 -13.13 -0.39 7.71
N ASN A 691 -11.80 -0.36 7.84
CA ASN A 691 -10.85 -0.90 6.87
C ASN A 691 -10.60 -2.41 7.03
N PHE A 692 -11.24 -3.09 7.99
CA PHE A 692 -11.17 -4.55 8.09
C PHE A 692 -11.76 -5.21 6.83
N LEU A 693 -11.30 -6.43 6.52
CA LEU A 693 -11.78 -7.21 5.38
C LEU A 693 -13.16 -7.83 5.69
N TRP A 694 -14.18 -6.98 5.84
CA TRP A 694 -15.57 -7.37 6.12
C TRP A 694 -16.15 -8.32 5.09
N THR A 695 -15.70 -8.22 3.83
CA THR A 695 -16.06 -9.15 2.77
C THR A 695 -15.64 -10.59 3.09
N ILE A 696 -14.46 -10.79 3.69
CA ILE A 696 -13.97 -12.11 4.12
C ILE A 696 -14.75 -12.60 5.34
N ILE A 697 -15.03 -11.72 6.30
CA ILE A 697 -15.81 -12.07 7.51
C ILE A 697 -17.19 -12.59 7.10
N ILE A 698 -17.88 -11.84 6.24
CA ILE A 698 -19.20 -12.22 5.73
C ILE A 698 -19.13 -13.49 4.88
N LEU A 699 -18.06 -13.65 4.09
CA LEU A 699 -17.84 -14.87 3.31
C LEU A 699 -17.72 -16.10 4.20
N ALA A 700 -16.90 -16.03 5.25
CA ALA A 700 -16.72 -17.09 6.23
C ALA A 700 -18.03 -17.37 7.00
N ALA A 701 -18.75 -16.33 7.43
CA ALA A 701 -20.03 -16.44 8.11
C ALA A 701 -21.14 -17.10 7.25
N GLY A 702 -21.23 -16.73 5.97
CA GLY A 702 -22.18 -17.38 5.06
C GLY A 702 -21.79 -18.80 4.70
N GLY A 703 -20.49 -19.07 4.52
CA GLY A 703 -19.97 -20.43 4.30
C GLY A 703 -20.21 -21.36 5.49
N LEU A 704 -20.07 -20.85 6.70
CA LEU A 704 -20.46 -21.50 7.95
C LEU A 704 -21.94 -21.87 8.01
N SER A 705 -22.77 -20.89 7.68
CA SER A 705 -24.22 -21.07 7.63
C SER A 705 -24.61 -22.13 6.60
N LEU A 706 -23.95 -22.13 5.43
CA LEU A 706 -24.09 -23.17 4.41
C LEU A 706 -23.71 -24.54 4.96
N GLY A 707 -22.51 -24.66 5.57
CA GLY A 707 -22.03 -25.92 6.13
C GLY A 707 -22.97 -26.52 7.16
N LYS A 708 -23.46 -25.71 8.12
CA LYS A 708 -24.44 -26.17 9.12
C LYS A 708 -25.79 -26.55 8.50
N ALA A 709 -26.29 -25.76 7.53
CA ALA A 709 -27.52 -26.09 6.83
C ALA A 709 -27.40 -27.41 6.05
N VAL A 710 -26.25 -27.63 5.39
CA VAL A 710 -25.93 -28.82 4.62
C VAL A 710 -25.79 -30.05 5.51
N ASN A 711 -25.13 -29.93 6.66
CA ASN A 711 -25.06 -30.99 7.67
C ASN A 711 -26.44 -31.36 8.22
N SER A 712 -27.20 -30.36 8.70
CA SER A 712 -28.55 -30.55 9.25
C SER A 712 -29.54 -31.14 8.22
N SER A 713 -29.41 -30.82 6.94
CA SER A 713 -30.27 -31.38 5.87
C SER A 713 -30.12 -32.89 5.68
N GLY A 714 -29.05 -33.50 6.21
CA GLY A 714 -28.70 -34.91 5.97
C GLY A 714 -28.22 -35.19 4.55
N LEU A 715 -27.94 -34.16 3.74
CA LEU A 715 -27.38 -34.32 2.39
C LEU A 715 -25.97 -34.88 2.43
N LEU A 716 -25.14 -34.41 3.37
CA LEU A 716 -23.76 -34.86 3.51
C LEU A 716 -23.66 -36.35 3.77
N HIS A 717 -24.52 -36.90 4.62
CA HIS A 717 -24.55 -38.34 4.91
C HIS A 717 -24.80 -39.16 3.64
N THR A 718 -25.79 -38.77 2.84
CA THR A 718 -26.15 -39.50 1.59
C THR A 718 -25.05 -39.41 0.54
N ILE A 719 -24.41 -38.25 0.38
CA ILE A 719 -23.28 -38.11 -0.55
C ILE A 719 -22.06 -38.88 -0.02
N ALA A 720 -21.79 -38.81 1.28
CA ALA A 720 -20.69 -39.52 1.91
C ALA A 720 -20.87 -41.03 1.76
N GLU A 721 -22.05 -41.62 1.97
CA GLU A 721 -22.30 -43.05 1.72
C GLU A 721 -22.00 -43.47 0.26
N SER A 722 -22.38 -42.64 -0.71
CA SER A 722 -22.08 -42.88 -2.13
C SER A 722 -20.58 -42.81 -2.46
N ILE A 723 -19.87 -41.87 -1.84
CA ILE A 723 -18.42 -41.75 -2.02
C ILE A 723 -17.69 -42.85 -1.25
N THR A 724 -18.08 -43.13 -0.01
CA THR A 724 -17.48 -44.17 0.84
C THR A 724 -17.62 -45.54 0.21
N SER A 725 -18.78 -45.87 -0.39
CA SER A 725 -18.94 -47.13 -1.16
C SER A 725 -18.07 -47.18 -2.43
N SER A 726 -17.81 -46.03 -3.07
CA SER A 726 -16.88 -45.94 -4.22
C SER A 726 -15.40 -46.02 -3.80
N VAL A 727 -15.12 -45.73 -2.53
CA VAL A 727 -13.78 -45.66 -1.93
C VAL A 727 -13.51 -46.88 -1.02
N GLU A 728 -14.49 -47.76 -0.88
CA GLU A 728 -14.47 -48.94 0.00
C GLU A 728 -13.33 -49.87 -0.43
N GLY A 729 -12.33 -50.02 0.45
CA GLY A 729 -11.11 -50.81 0.21
C GLY A 729 -9.84 -49.99 -0.09
N MET A 730 -9.91 -48.66 -0.25
CA MET A 730 -8.71 -47.82 -0.29
C MET A 730 -8.16 -47.58 1.12
N SER A 731 -6.83 -47.59 1.26
CA SER A 731 -6.18 -47.20 2.51
C SER A 731 -6.38 -45.70 2.79
N LEU A 732 -6.29 -45.29 4.06
CA LEU A 732 -6.36 -43.89 4.48
C LEU A 732 -5.45 -42.98 3.64
N TYR A 733 -4.24 -43.46 3.33
CA TYR A 733 -3.30 -42.78 2.44
C TYR A 733 -3.85 -42.59 1.01
N GLY A 734 -4.45 -43.64 0.43
CA GLY A 734 -5.07 -43.56 -0.90
C GLY A 734 -6.20 -42.53 -0.95
N VAL A 735 -7.04 -42.49 0.09
CA VAL A 735 -8.13 -41.51 0.22
C VAL A 735 -7.59 -40.09 0.34
N LEU A 736 -6.56 -39.88 1.14
CA LEU A 736 -5.89 -38.59 1.26
C LEU A 736 -5.35 -38.10 -0.09
N VAL A 737 -4.68 -38.97 -0.86
CA VAL A 737 -4.11 -38.64 -2.17
C VAL A 737 -5.19 -38.21 -3.16
N VAL A 738 -6.32 -38.93 -3.21
CA VAL A 738 -7.45 -38.61 -4.10
C VAL A 738 -8.07 -37.26 -3.76
N PHE A 739 -8.40 -37.01 -2.49
CA PHE A 739 -8.99 -35.73 -2.08
C PHE A 739 -8.01 -34.56 -2.20
N SER A 740 -6.74 -34.78 -1.86
CA SER A 740 -5.67 -33.80 -2.04
C SER A 740 -5.48 -33.43 -3.52
N GLY A 741 -5.61 -34.39 -4.43
CA GLY A 741 -5.54 -34.17 -5.87
C GLY A 741 -6.77 -33.43 -6.40
N LEU A 742 -7.96 -33.84 -5.95
CA LEU A 742 -9.22 -33.19 -6.30
C LEU A 742 -9.20 -31.72 -5.90
N ILE A 743 -8.87 -31.41 -4.64
CA ILE A 743 -8.87 -30.04 -4.15
C ILE A 743 -7.78 -29.19 -4.82
N LEU A 744 -6.62 -29.78 -5.14
CA LEU A 744 -5.57 -29.08 -5.89
C LEU A 744 -6.08 -28.60 -7.25
N VAL A 745 -6.80 -29.45 -7.99
CA VAL A 745 -7.37 -29.09 -9.29
C VAL A 745 -8.47 -28.04 -9.12
N VAL A 746 -9.42 -28.28 -8.23
CA VAL A 746 -10.56 -27.37 -8.00
C VAL A 746 -10.09 -25.98 -7.56
N ALA A 747 -9.20 -25.92 -6.56
CA ALA A 747 -8.66 -24.67 -6.02
C ALA A 747 -7.66 -23.97 -6.96
N THR A 748 -7.29 -24.58 -8.09
CA THR A 748 -6.50 -23.90 -9.13
C THR A 748 -7.39 -23.04 -10.03
N PHE A 749 -8.61 -23.50 -10.32
CA PHE A 749 -9.56 -22.77 -11.17
C PHE A 749 -10.48 -21.84 -10.40
N ILE A 750 -10.73 -22.17 -9.13
CA ILE A 750 -11.63 -21.44 -8.22
C ILE A 750 -10.81 -20.88 -7.05
N SER A 751 -11.28 -19.81 -6.40
CA SER A 751 -10.68 -19.26 -5.18
C SER A 751 -10.49 -20.32 -4.08
N HIS A 752 -9.33 -20.32 -3.41
CA HIS A 752 -8.98 -21.25 -2.32
C HIS A 752 -10.06 -21.34 -1.23
N THR A 753 -10.63 -20.20 -0.85
CA THR A 753 -11.68 -20.13 0.20
C THR A 753 -12.94 -20.86 -0.24
N VAL A 754 -13.36 -20.67 -1.49
CA VAL A 754 -14.57 -21.29 -2.04
C VAL A 754 -14.37 -22.79 -2.17
N ALA A 755 -13.21 -23.23 -2.66
CA ALA A 755 -12.89 -24.65 -2.75
C ALA A 755 -12.93 -25.33 -1.37
N ALA A 756 -12.41 -24.67 -0.33
CA ALA A 756 -12.46 -25.17 1.03
C ALA A 756 -13.90 -25.27 1.58
N LEU A 757 -14.76 -24.27 1.32
CA LEU A 757 -16.17 -24.30 1.75
C LEU A 757 -16.96 -25.47 1.18
N ILE A 758 -16.66 -25.86 -0.06
CA ILE A 758 -17.39 -26.93 -0.76
C ILE A 758 -16.83 -28.30 -0.37
N VAL A 759 -15.51 -28.45 -0.38
CA VAL A 759 -14.85 -29.76 -0.32
C VAL A 759 -14.60 -30.22 1.12
N LEU A 760 -14.25 -29.34 2.06
CA LEU A 760 -13.87 -29.77 3.42
C LEU A 760 -14.98 -30.46 4.22
N PRO A 761 -16.25 -29.98 4.20
CA PRO A 761 -17.33 -30.69 4.89
C PRO A 761 -17.57 -32.10 4.33
N LEU A 762 -17.40 -32.26 3.02
CA LEU A 762 -17.51 -33.56 2.36
C LEU A 762 -16.38 -34.50 2.78
N VAL A 763 -15.15 -33.99 2.80
CA VAL A 763 -13.95 -34.75 3.23
C VAL A 763 -14.06 -35.20 4.67
N GLN A 764 -14.56 -34.34 5.57
CA GLN A 764 -14.81 -34.69 6.96
C GLN A 764 -15.76 -35.89 7.07
N GLN A 765 -16.89 -35.84 6.37
CA GLN A 765 -17.94 -36.86 6.47
C GLN A 765 -17.48 -38.21 5.91
N VAL A 766 -16.75 -38.20 4.80
CA VAL A 766 -16.11 -39.41 4.28
C VAL A 766 -15.08 -39.95 5.27
N GLY A 767 -14.29 -39.09 5.91
CA GLY A 767 -13.34 -39.49 6.94
C GLY A 767 -13.99 -40.09 8.20
N GLN A 768 -15.18 -39.64 8.58
CA GLN A 768 -15.96 -40.22 9.68
C GLN A 768 -16.57 -41.59 9.31
N GLY A 769 -16.88 -41.80 8.03
CA GLY A 769 -17.46 -43.05 7.52
C GLY A 769 -16.44 -44.17 7.26
N MET A 770 -15.14 -43.95 7.50
CA MET A 770 -14.09 -44.97 7.32
C MET A 770 -14.07 -45.96 8.50
N ALA A 771 -13.55 -47.17 8.26
CA ALA A 771 -13.42 -48.20 9.29
C ALA A 771 -12.54 -47.75 10.48
N GLU A 772 -11.50 -46.97 10.20
CA GLU A 772 -10.73 -46.20 11.19
C GLU A 772 -10.96 -44.71 10.93
N PRO A 773 -11.70 -44.00 11.80
CA PRO A 773 -12.11 -42.63 11.53
C PRO A 773 -10.95 -41.66 11.75
N HIS A 774 -10.47 -41.05 10.65
CA HIS A 774 -9.42 -40.02 10.65
C HIS A 774 -9.86 -38.75 9.89
N PRO A 775 -10.98 -38.10 10.28
CA PRO A 775 -11.50 -36.93 9.57
C PRO A 775 -10.56 -35.73 9.66
N ASN A 776 -9.90 -35.52 10.81
CA ASN A 776 -9.00 -34.38 11.02
C ASN A 776 -7.77 -34.44 10.11
N LEU A 777 -7.22 -35.64 9.90
CA LEU A 777 -6.12 -35.88 8.95
C LEU A 777 -6.50 -35.48 7.53
N LEU A 778 -7.67 -35.94 7.06
CA LEU A 778 -8.12 -35.68 5.69
C LEU A 778 -8.47 -34.20 5.47
N VAL A 779 -9.13 -33.56 6.44
CA VAL A 779 -9.46 -32.12 6.38
C VAL A 779 -8.18 -31.28 6.41
N MET A 780 -7.20 -31.62 7.27
CA MET A 780 -5.91 -30.91 7.36
C MET A 780 -5.12 -31.04 6.05
N GLY A 781 -4.99 -32.24 5.50
CA GLY A 781 -4.32 -32.44 4.22
C GLY A 781 -5.00 -31.65 3.09
N SER A 782 -6.33 -31.68 3.05
CA SER A 782 -7.11 -30.97 2.03
C SER A 782 -6.95 -29.44 2.12
N VAL A 783 -6.98 -28.85 3.32
CA VAL A 783 -6.84 -27.39 3.46
C VAL A 783 -5.43 -26.89 3.14
N LEU A 784 -4.40 -27.66 3.51
CA LEU A 784 -3.03 -27.36 3.09
C LEU A 784 -2.92 -27.40 1.57
N MET A 785 -3.61 -28.35 0.92
CA MET A 785 -3.68 -28.42 -0.54
C MET A 785 -4.47 -27.30 -1.20
N ALA A 786 -5.55 -26.84 -0.58
CA ALA A 786 -6.29 -25.68 -1.08
C ALA A 786 -5.37 -24.45 -1.19
N SER A 787 -4.53 -24.23 -0.17
CA SER A 787 -3.52 -23.15 -0.19
C SER A 787 -2.35 -23.42 -1.13
N ALA A 788 -2.10 -24.69 -1.48
CA ALA A 788 -1.03 -25.10 -2.40
C ALA A 788 -1.39 -24.96 -3.89
N ALA A 789 -2.63 -24.60 -4.23
CA ALA A 789 -3.15 -24.52 -5.60
C ALA A 789 -2.71 -23.24 -6.34
N MET A 790 -1.41 -23.09 -6.58
CA MET A 790 -0.78 -21.87 -7.06
C MET A 790 -0.57 -21.83 -8.59
N GLY A 791 -1.33 -22.62 -9.35
CA GLY A 791 -1.11 -22.83 -10.79
C GLY A 791 -1.52 -21.65 -11.69
N LEU A 792 -2.50 -20.85 -11.25
CA LEU A 792 -3.05 -19.74 -12.05
C LEU A 792 -2.95 -18.39 -11.31
N PRO A 793 -2.92 -17.26 -12.03
CA PRO A 793 -2.95 -15.94 -11.42
C PRO A 793 -4.24 -15.66 -10.64
N THR A 794 -5.34 -16.28 -11.04
CA THR A 794 -6.67 -16.12 -10.45
C THR A 794 -6.91 -17.01 -9.24
N SER A 795 -6.05 -18.00 -8.98
CA SER A 795 -6.30 -18.99 -7.92
C SER A 795 -6.19 -18.39 -6.51
N GLY A 796 -5.32 -17.39 -6.32
CA GLY A 796 -5.09 -16.74 -5.03
C GLY A 796 -4.67 -15.28 -5.14
N PHE A 797 -4.94 -14.52 -4.08
CA PHE A 797 -4.61 -13.09 -3.99
C PHE A 797 -3.10 -12.78 -4.16
N PRO A 798 -2.15 -13.56 -3.61
CA PRO A 798 -0.73 -13.34 -3.87
C PRO A 798 -0.36 -13.44 -5.35
N ASN A 799 -0.96 -14.40 -6.06
CA ASN A 799 -0.72 -14.63 -7.49
C ASN A 799 -1.27 -13.46 -8.32
N MET A 800 -2.49 -13.01 -8.00
CA MET A 800 -3.12 -11.85 -8.64
C MET A 800 -2.31 -10.57 -8.42
N THR A 801 -1.84 -10.34 -7.19
CA THR A 801 -1.03 -9.15 -6.87
C THR A 801 0.29 -9.16 -7.64
N ALA A 802 0.93 -10.32 -7.78
CA ALA A 802 2.19 -10.45 -8.49
C ALA A 802 2.07 -10.20 -10.00
N ILE A 803 1.00 -10.69 -10.65
CA ILE A 803 0.80 -10.47 -12.10
C ILE A 803 0.44 -9.02 -12.43
N MET A 804 -0.16 -8.29 -11.48
CA MET A 804 -0.48 -6.87 -11.61
C MET A 804 0.73 -5.95 -11.41
N MET A 805 1.89 -6.48 -11.01
CA MET A 805 3.10 -5.66 -10.86
C MET A 805 3.61 -5.22 -12.23
N GLU A 806 3.77 -3.90 -12.37
CA GLU A 806 4.23 -3.23 -13.58
C GLU A 806 5.47 -2.38 -13.29
N ASP A 807 6.36 -2.29 -14.28
CA ASP A 807 7.50 -1.40 -14.22
C ASP A 807 7.02 0.06 -14.35
N GLN A 808 7.44 0.88 -13.39
CA GLN A 808 7.05 2.29 -13.32
C GLN A 808 7.62 3.12 -14.46
N ARG A 809 8.71 2.68 -15.10
CA ARG A 809 9.36 3.40 -16.21
C ARG A 809 8.76 3.08 -17.57
N THR A 810 8.44 1.80 -17.79
CA THR A 810 7.99 1.29 -19.10
C THR A 810 6.49 1.00 -19.16
N GLY A 811 5.81 0.89 -18.01
CA GLY A 811 4.40 0.48 -17.93
C GLY A 811 4.16 -0.99 -18.31
N GLN A 812 5.23 -1.78 -18.50
CA GLN A 812 5.12 -3.20 -18.85
C GLN A 812 4.98 -4.06 -17.62
N ARG A 813 4.17 -5.13 -17.73
CA ARG A 813 4.01 -6.15 -16.67
C ARG A 813 5.26 -6.99 -16.55
N TYR A 814 5.67 -7.27 -15.31
CA TYR A 814 6.83 -8.13 -15.07
C TYR A 814 6.54 -9.62 -15.30
N LEU A 815 5.28 -10.04 -15.15
CA LEU A 815 4.87 -11.44 -15.23
C LEU A 815 3.70 -11.63 -16.21
N ASP A 816 3.78 -12.72 -16.96
CA ASP A 816 2.71 -13.25 -17.81
C ASP A 816 2.04 -14.46 -17.18
N VAL A 817 0.80 -14.75 -17.61
CA VAL A 817 0.06 -15.97 -17.23
C VAL A 817 0.87 -17.25 -17.53
N LYS A 818 1.66 -17.25 -18.61
CA LYS A 818 2.54 -18.37 -18.98
C LYS A 818 3.54 -18.70 -17.88
N HIS A 819 4.03 -17.70 -17.14
CA HIS A 819 4.98 -17.93 -16.04
C HIS A 819 4.32 -18.65 -14.86
N PHE A 820 3.06 -18.34 -14.55
CA PHE A 820 2.27 -19.07 -13.54
C PHE A 820 1.97 -20.50 -13.98
N LEU A 821 1.51 -20.72 -15.21
CA LEU A 821 1.27 -22.08 -15.70
C LEU A 821 2.52 -22.95 -15.66
N THR A 822 3.65 -22.41 -16.14
CA THR A 822 4.88 -23.20 -16.29
C THR A 822 5.65 -23.43 -14.99
N ARG A 823 5.50 -22.58 -13.96
CA ARG A 823 6.23 -22.71 -12.68
C ARG A 823 5.31 -22.89 -11.47
N GLY A 824 4.13 -22.30 -11.49
CA GLY A 824 3.09 -22.46 -10.46
C GLY A 824 2.53 -23.88 -10.42
N ILE A 825 2.22 -24.51 -11.57
CA ILE A 825 1.75 -25.91 -11.58
C ILE A 825 2.82 -26.86 -11.01
N PRO A 826 4.10 -26.82 -11.45
CA PRO A 826 5.15 -27.60 -10.81
C PRO A 826 5.32 -27.31 -9.31
N ALA A 827 5.22 -26.05 -8.89
CA ALA A 827 5.28 -25.68 -7.47
C ALA A 827 4.12 -26.30 -6.67
N SER A 828 2.92 -26.31 -7.23
CA SER A 828 1.74 -26.99 -6.66
C SER A 828 1.92 -28.50 -6.55
N LEU A 829 2.50 -29.14 -7.56
CA LEU A 829 2.79 -30.58 -7.53
C LEU A 829 3.87 -30.92 -6.49
N ILE A 830 4.89 -30.06 -6.33
CA ILE A 830 5.89 -30.21 -5.28
C ILE A 830 5.23 -30.12 -3.91
N ALA A 831 4.41 -29.09 -3.67
CA ALA A 831 3.69 -28.93 -2.42
C ALA A 831 2.74 -30.11 -2.16
N PHE A 832 2.08 -30.63 -3.20
CA PHE A 832 1.27 -31.85 -3.13
C PHE A 832 2.06 -33.05 -2.62
N VAL A 833 3.24 -33.31 -3.19
CA VAL A 833 4.11 -34.41 -2.74
C VAL A 833 4.54 -34.21 -1.28
N VAL A 834 4.86 -32.98 -0.86
CA VAL A 834 5.24 -32.69 0.54
C VAL A 834 4.07 -32.92 1.49
N VAL A 835 2.86 -32.48 1.14
CA VAL A 835 1.66 -32.65 1.99
C VAL A 835 1.32 -34.13 2.15
N ILE A 836 1.30 -34.91 1.07
CA ILE A 836 0.96 -36.34 1.16
C ILE A 836 2.07 -37.18 1.82
N THR A 837 3.32 -36.71 1.87
CA THR A 837 4.42 -37.47 2.49
C THR A 837 4.73 -36.97 3.90
N VAL A 838 5.37 -35.81 4.01
CA VAL A 838 5.77 -35.20 5.29
C VAL A 838 4.54 -34.78 6.08
N GLY A 839 3.56 -34.18 5.42
CA GLY A 839 2.30 -33.79 6.07
C GLY A 839 1.58 -35.00 6.66
N TYR A 840 1.40 -36.06 5.87
CA TYR A 840 0.78 -37.31 6.33
C TYR A 840 1.50 -37.90 7.55
N GLY A 841 2.84 -38.00 7.50
CA GLY A 841 3.63 -38.52 8.61
C GLY A 841 3.52 -37.66 9.89
N LEU A 842 3.52 -36.33 9.75
CA LEU A 842 3.36 -35.41 10.88
C LEU A 842 1.94 -35.43 11.46
N MET A 843 0.92 -35.57 10.61
CA MET A 843 -0.48 -35.72 11.05
C MET A 843 -0.66 -36.99 11.88
N LEU A 844 -0.13 -38.13 11.41
CA LEU A 844 -0.15 -39.37 12.20
C LEU A 844 0.60 -39.23 13.52
N ALA A 845 1.77 -38.58 13.51
CA ALA A 845 2.56 -38.34 14.74
C ALA A 845 1.86 -37.40 15.73
N ALA A 846 1.03 -36.48 15.25
CA ALA A 846 0.19 -35.61 16.07
C ALA A 846 -1.07 -36.30 16.61
N GLY A 847 -1.36 -37.53 16.16
CA GLY A 847 -2.53 -38.30 16.57
C GLY A 847 -3.82 -37.93 15.82
N PHE A 848 -3.70 -37.42 14.57
CA PHE A 848 -4.84 -37.16 13.69
C PHE A 848 -5.38 -38.39 12.99
#